data_AF-A0A3L7T0G6-F1
#
_entry.id   AF-A0A3L7T0G6-F1
#
_cell.length_a   1.000
_cell.length_b   1.000
_cell.length_c   1.000
_cell.angle_alpha   90.00
_cell.angle_beta   90.00
_cell.angle_gamma   90.00
#
_symmetry.space_group_name_H-M   'P 1'
#
loop_
_entity.id
_entity.type
_entity.pdbx_description
1 polymer ?
#
loop_
_entity_poly.entity_id
_entity_poly.type
_entity_poly.pdbx_seq_one_letter_code
_entity_poly.pdbx_strand_id
1 'polypeptide(L)'
;MTTTPIPSRSTSAPANTSFVTRTWKDDAAASLDPVALLVYRSNRLGDDQRVTNTGGGNTSSKITEKDPLTGKAETVLWVKGSGGDLRTAGREFFSSLSLAKLEQLKAVYAAQPTRGIKTQAEDDMVDLYRHCTWNLNPRATSIDTPLHAFVPHAHVDHTHPNALISIAACVRGEAIMREVFGTSIEWLPWMRPGFELGLALEQLCKDYPTADGAIMGQHGLINWSSDPVKCYDLPLSLISRAAEYLAAHDLGAKTFGGQKIAPVNEESRRALLVKYLPFLRGKVSSRRRMIATVQHDDAMLRFVCSHDAARLAELGTSCPDHFLRTKIKPLLVEFDPHTEDFATLCSKTEAGLAQYVRDYAAYYDACKHADSPAMRAPEPTVILIPGVGMIAWGSSKSESRTTAEFYRCAVEVMRGAESIGGYRALPRQEAFDIEYWRLEEAKLQRMPKAKPLAGHISVIVGAGSGIGRVTAHAFAADDACIACVDLDAASAIAAAKELEKALGTGIGVAGSGISACGPAIALQCDATDRAAVRKTFDDIVLAYGGIDELVVTAGLFPTPQADGRTSDNDFMRAMQVNVLAPAVLVEEAAATMLPQKLACSAVVTTSVNAVVSKKGSSAYDASKAAANHLVRSLAVTFAPSVRVNAVAPATVIEGSTMFPRGRVIASLKKYAIPHDESMTDAQLVECLGRFYAERTLLKTTITPRDQAIAIRFLAGPESSRTTGQVLHVDGCLADAFVR
;
A
#
# COMPACT_ATOMS: atom_id res chain seq x y z
N MET A 1 23.82 0.12 -66.52
CA MET A 1 23.29 0.69 -65.27
C MET A 1 22.93 -0.48 -64.37
N THR A 2 23.82 -0.79 -63.44
CA THR A 2 23.75 -1.94 -62.52
C THR A 2 22.76 -1.64 -61.40
N THR A 3 21.67 -2.41 -61.36
CA THR A 3 20.68 -2.41 -60.29
C THR A 3 21.25 -3.08 -59.05
N THR A 4 21.57 -2.29 -58.03
CA THR A 4 21.93 -2.79 -56.71
C THR A 4 20.65 -3.28 -56.01
N PRO A 5 20.60 -4.53 -55.50
CA PRO A 5 19.44 -5.02 -54.77
C PRO A 5 19.37 -4.36 -53.39
N ILE A 6 18.16 -3.94 -53.00
CA ILE A 6 17.81 -3.57 -51.64
C ILE A 6 18.02 -4.81 -50.75
N PRO A 7 18.70 -4.71 -49.59
CA PRO A 7 18.90 -5.86 -48.74
C PRO A 7 17.56 -6.32 -48.17
N SER A 8 17.24 -7.60 -48.35
CA SER A 8 16.22 -8.27 -47.56
C SER A 8 16.63 -8.25 -46.09
N ARG A 9 15.89 -7.55 -45.24
CA ARG A 9 15.99 -7.75 -43.79
C ARG A 9 15.31 -9.06 -43.43
N SER A 10 16.07 -10.14 -43.54
CA SER A 10 15.80 -11.41 -42.89
C SER A 10 16.56 -11.48 -41.57
N THR A 11 15.89 -12.03 -40.55
CA THR A 11 16.27 -12.19 -39.14
C THR A 11 16.09 -10.94 -38.28
N SER A 12 15.07 -10.99 -37.41
CA SER A 12 14.94 -10.12 -36.25
C SER A 12 16.24 -10.18 -35.45
N ALA A 13 16.93 -9.06 -35.30
CA ALA A 13 17.98 -8.96 -34.32
C ALA A 13 17.40 -9.41 -32.96
N PRO A 14 18.12 -10.24 -32.17
CA PRO A 14 17.66 -10.62 -30.84
C PRO A 14 17.36 -9.36 -30.02
N ALA A 15 16.33 -9.43 -29.16
CA ALA A 15 15.95 -8.31 -28.32
C ALA A 15 17.17 -7.78 -27.56
N ASN A 16 17.54 -6.51 -27.78
CA ASN A 16 18.55 -5.88 -26.94
C ASN A 16 17.98 -5.78 -25.52
N THR A 17 18.62 -6.47 -24.59
CA THR A 17 18.18 -6.66 -23.20
C THR A 17 19.26 -6.21 -22.21
N SER A 18 20.17 -5.34 -22.67
CA SER A 18 21.27 -4.81 -21.87
C SER A 18 20.79 -4.11 -20.59
N PHE A 19 19.61 -3.47 -20.63
CA PHE A 19 19.04 -2.71 -19.51
C PHE A 19 17.76 -3.30 -18.91
N VAL A 20 17.13 -4.30 -19.54
CA VAL A 20 15.90 -4.93 -19.06
C VAL A 20 15.96 -6.43 -19.25
N THR A 21 15.31 -7.19 -18.38
CA THR A 21 15.47 -8.65 -18.35
C THR A 21 14.37 -9.34 -19.17
N ARG A 22 14.78 -10.13 -20.16
CA ARG A 22 13.87 -11.04 -20.87
C ARG A 22 13.58 -12.28 -20.02
N THR A 23 12.37 -12.38 -19.48
CA THR A 23 11.93 -13.48 -18.59
C THR A 23 11.00 -14.48 -19.28
N TRP A 24 10.65 -14.23 -20.55
CA TRP A 24 9.82 -15.11 -21.36
C TRP A 24 10.48 -16.47 -21.63
N LYS A 25 9.69 -17.53 -21.49
CA LYS A 25 10.08 -18.92 -21.75
C LYS A 25 9.15 -19.51 -22.80
N ASP A 26 9.70 -19.88 -23.95
CA ASP A 26 8.92 -20.35 -25.09
C ASP A 26 8.15 -21.64 -24.80
N ASP A 27 8.76 -22.59 -24.09
CA ASP A 27 8.10 -23.84 -23.67
C ASP A 27 6.90 -23.59 -22.76
N ALA A 28 7.00 -22.60 -21.86
CA ALA A 28 5.89 -22.24 -20.98
C ALA A 28 4.75 -21.59 -21.77
N ALA A 29 5.08 -20.77 -22.77
CA ALA A 29 4.10 -20.08 -23.61
C ALA A 29 3.39 -21.00 -24.60
N ALA A 30 4.07 -22.01 -25.14
CA ALA A 30 3.56 -22.89 -26.20
C ALA A 30 2.32 -23.71 -25.79
N SER A 31 2.12 -23.94 -24.48
CA SER A 31 1.00 -24.72 -23.94
C SER A 31 -0.21 -23.88 -23.52
N LEU A 32 -0.12 -22.55 -23.60
CA LEU A 32 -1.15 -21.64 -23.10
C LEU A 32 -2.23 -21.37 -24.14
N ASP A 33 -3.49 -21.28 -23.69
CA ASP A 33 -4.56 -20.73 -24.53
C ASP A 33 -4.32 -19.24 -24.83
N PRO A 34 -4.93 -18.65 -25.88
CA PRO A 34 -4.63 -17.27 -26.29
C PRO A 34 -4.79 -16.19 -25.21
N VAL A 35 -5.74 -16.35 -24.27
CA VAL A 35 -5.93 -15.39 -23.17
C VAL A 35 -4.93 -15.67 -22.04
N ALA A 36 -4.65 -16.94 -21.75
CA ALA A 36 -3.57 -17.29 -20.82
C ALA A 36 -2.20 -16.81 -21.32
N LEU A 37 -1.96 -16.80 -22.63
CA LEU A 37 -0.78 -16.23 -23.25
C LEU A 37 -0.69 -14.71 -23.08
N LEU A 38 -1.82 -14.00 -23.18
CA LEU A 38 -1.89 -12.56 -22.86
C LEU A 38 -1.54 -12.31 -21.39
N VAL A 39 -2.13 -13.08 -20.47
CA VAL A 39 -1.82 -13.00 -19.03
C VAL A 39 -0.33 -13.26 -18.79
N TYR A 40 0.22 -14.30 -19.42
CA TYR A 40 1.64 -14.61 -19.33
C TYR A 40 2.52 -13.46 -19.84
N ARG A 41 2.24 -12.89 -21.02
CA ARG A 41 2.95 -11.72 -21.55
C ARG A 41 2.93 -10.55 -20.59
N SER A 42 1.75 -10.27 -20.05
CA SER A 42 1.52 -9.17 -19.12
C SER A 42 2.36 -9.31 -17.86
N ASN A 43 2.34 -10.51 -17.25
CA ASN A 43 3.10 -10.79 -16.04
C ASN A 43 4.62 -10.73 -16.31
N ARG A 44 5.10 -11.25 -17.45
CA ARG A 44 6.53 -11.17 -17.82
C ARG A 44 7.00 -9.74 -18.06
N LEU A 45 6.16 -8.86 -18.61
CA LEU A 45 6.47 -7.43 -18.73
C LEU A 45 6.44 -6.74 -17.36
N GLY A 46 5.47 -7.08 -16.50
CA GLY A 46 5.34 -6.53 -15.15
C GLY A 46 6.37 -7.02 -14.14
N ASP A 47 7.08 -8.12 -14.41
CA ASP A 47 8.15 -8.64 -13.54
C ASP A 47 9.36 -7.69 -13.47
N ASP A 48 9.55 -6.82 -14.46
CA ASP A 48 10.64 -5.84 -14.51
C ASP A 48 10.09 -4.40 -14.46
N GLN A 49 10.30 -3.73 -13.33
CA GLN A 49 9.79 -2.37 -13.09
C GLN A 49 10.44 -1.30 -13.97
N ARG A 50 11.52 -1.62 -14.67
CA ARG A 50 12.08 -0.73 -15.70
C ARG A 50 11.19 -0.68 -16.95
N VAL A 51 10.32 -1.67 -17.14
CA VAL A 51 9.38 -1.77 -18.27
C VAL A 51 8.09 -1.04 -17.98
N THR A 52 7.49 -1.22 -16.80
CA THR A 52 6.23 -0.57 -16.44
C THR A 52 6.17 -0.27 -14.95
N ASN A 53 5.52 0.86 -14.60
CA ASN A 53 5.28 1.25 -13.21
C ASN A 53 4.20 0.36 -12.56
N THR A 54 4.23 0.25 -11.23
CA THR A 54 3.21 -0.49 -10.47
C THR A 54 1.81 0.05 -10.75
N GLY A 55 0.89 -0.86 -11.13
CA GLY A 55 -0.50 -0.51 -11.46
C GLY A 55 -0.69 0.20 -12.81
N GLY A 56 0.39 0.59 -13.48
CA GLY A 56 0.39 1.26 -14.78
C GLY A 56 0.52 0.29 -15.97
N GLY A 57 0.39 0.85 -17.18
CA GLY A 57 0.43 0.12 -18.45
C GLY A 57 -0.84 -0.68 -18.75
N ASN A 58 -1.01 -1.09 -20.01
CA ASN A 58 -2.08 -1.94 -20.49
C ASN A 58 -1.55 -2.87 -21.59
N THR A 59 -2.03 -4.11 -21.60
CA THR A 59 -1.69 -5.10 -22.63
C THR A 59 -2.99 -5.66 -23.21
N SER A 60 -2.96 -6.04 -24.49
CA SER A 60 -4.12 -6.62 -25.15
C SER A 60 -3.80 -7.67 -26.20
N SER A 61 -4.79 -8.53 -26.45
CA SER A 61 -4.83 -9.47 -27.56
C SER A 61 -6.20 -9.45 -28.23
N LYS A 62 -6.22 -9.48 -29.55
CA LYS A 62 -7.43 -9.66 -30.38
C LYS A 62 -7.53 -11.14 -30.73
N ILE A 63 -8.53 -11.82 -30.16
CA ILE A 63 -8.66 -13.27 -30.19
C ILE A 63 -9.99 -13.62 -30.84
N THR A 64 -9.98 -14.56 -31.78
CA THR A 64 -11.22 -15.06 -32.38
C THR A 64 -11.88 -16.08 -31.43
N GLU A 65 -13.10 -15.79 -31.00
CA GLU A 65 -13.91 -16.66 -30.14
C GLU A 65 -15.26 -16.96 -30.78
N LYS A 66 -15.96 -17.98 -30.27
CA LYS A 66 -17.34 -18.27 -30.68
C LYS A 66 -18.32 -17.59 -29.75
N ASP A 67 -19.27 -16.86 -30.32
CA ASP A 67 -20.42 -16.33 -29.60
C ASP A 67 -21.20 -17.48 -28.94
N PRO A 68 -21.41 -17.48 -27.62
CA PRO A 68 -22.13 -18.56 -26.93
C PRO A 68 -23.61 -18.65 -27.32
N LEU A 69 -24.20 -17.58 -27.86
CA LEU A 69 -25.60 -17.54 -28.30
C LEU A 69 -25.75 -17.92 -29.77
N THR A 70 -24.87 -17.41 -30.64
CA THR A 70 -25.01 -17.58 -32.10
C THR A 70 -24.09 -18.64 -32.69
N GLY A 71 -23.05 -19.06 -31.96
CA GLY A 71 -22.01 -19.98 -32.43
C GLY A 71 -21.07 -19.41 -33.48
N LYS A 72 -21.26 -18.16 -33.90
CA LYS A 72 -20.44 -17.49 -34.92
C LYS A 72 -19.10 -17.06 -34.35
N ALA A 73 -18.07 -17.13 -35.19
CA ALA A 73 -16.75 -16.63 -34.84
C ALA A 73 -16.75 -15.09 -34.85
N GLU A 74 -16.22 -14.48 -33.80
CA GLU A 74 -16.10 -13.03 -33.64
C GLU A 74 -14.73 -12.69 -33.05
N THR A 75 -14.14 -11.57 -33.48
CA THR A 75 -12.90 -11.07 -32.90
C THR A 75 -13.19 -10.30 -31.60
N VAL A 76 -12.61 -10.78 -30.52
CA VAL A 76 -12.76 -10.25 -29.17
C VAL A 76 -11.45 -9.58 -28.75
N LEU A 77 -11.54 -8.32 -28.33
CA LEU A 77 -10.46 -7.62 -27.68
C LEU A 77 -10.42 -8.02 -26.20
N TRP A 78 -9.36 -8.71 -25.79
CA TRP A 78 -8.99 -8.85 -24.39
C TRP A 78 -7.98 -7.78 -24.06
N VAL A 79 -8.28 -6.92 -23.08
CA VAL A 79 -7.40 -5.84 -22.64
C VAL A 79 -7.41 -5.75 -21.12
N LYS A 80 -6.27 -5.45 -20.51
CA LYS A 80 -6.20 -5.26 -19.05
C LYS A 80 -7.20 -4.16 -18.64
N GLY A 81 -8.09 -4.49 -17.72
CA GLY A 81 -9.06 -3.56 -17.15
C GLY A 81 -8.40 -2.49 -16.27
N SER A 82 -9.19 -1.51 -15.83
CA SER A 82 -8.70 -0.42 -14.98
C SER A 82 -8.20 -0.93 -13.61
N GLY A 83 -7.11 -0.39 -13.05
CA GLY A 83 -6.73 -0.59 -11.64
C GLY A 83 -6.04 -1.91 -11.24
N GLY A 84 -5.55 -2.71 -12.20
CA GLY A 84 -4.75 -3.93 -11.92
C GLY A 84 -3.25 -3.76 -12.24
N ASP A 85 -2.38 -4.39 -11.45
CA ASP A 85 -0.93 -4.49 -11.70
C ASP A 85 -0.63 -5.59 -12.73
N LEU A 86 0.09 -5.25 -13.81
CA LEU A 86 0.47 -6.20 -14.86
C LEU A 86 1.24 -7.41 -14.33
N ARG A 87 2.03 -7.25 -13.27
CA ARG A 87 2.86 -8.31 -12.67
C ARG A 87 2.05 -9.47 -12.10
N THR A 88 0.91 -9.14 -11.48
CA THR A 88 0.10 -10.08 -10.69
C THR A 88 -1.28 -10.30 -11.29
N ALA A 89 -1.55 -9.81 -12.50
CA ALA A 89 -2.85 -9.89 -13.12
C ALA A 89 -3.20 -11.34 -13.48
N GLY A 90 -4.29 -11.85 -12.90
CA GLY A 90 -5.00 -13.04 -13.39
C GLY A 90 -5.94 -12.72 -14.56
N ARG A 91 -6.58 -13.75 -15.14
CA ARG A 91 -7.52 -13.62 -16.26
C ARG A 91 -8.69 -12.67 -15.92
N GLU A 92 -9.14 -12.67 -14.66
CA GLU A 92 -10.20 -11.83 -14.12
C GLU A 92 -9.88 -10.32 -14.15
N PHE A 93 -8.61 -9.96 -14.35
CA PHE A 93 -8.19 -8.56 -14.51
C PHE A 93 -8.26 -8.07 -15.96
N PHE A 94 -8.65 -8.93 -16.92
CA PHE A 94 -8.82 -8.56 -18.33
C PHE A 94 -10.30 -8.46 -18.70
N SER A 95 -10.67 -7.32 -19.28
CA SER A 95 -11.99 -7.11 -19.87
C SER A 95 -12.00 -7.63 -21.30
N SER A 96 -13.09 -8.29 -21.69
CA SER A 96 -13.32 -8.78 -23.06
C SER A 96 -14.41 -7.97 -23.73
N LEU A 97 -14.15 -7.49 -24.95
CA LEU A 97 -15.10 -6.71 -25.74
C LEU A 97 -15.18 -7.20 -27.20
N SER A 98 -16.36 -7.13 -27.79
CA SER A 98 -16.57 -7.25 -29.23
C SER A 98 -15.80 -6.14 -29.96
N LEU A 99 -14.82 -6.52 -30.78
CA LEU A 99 -14.05 -5.55 -31.57
C LEU A 99 -14.95 -4.88 -32.62
N ALA A 100 -15.88 -5.63 -33.22
CA ALA A 100 -16.82 -5.09 -34.21
C ALA A 100 -17.73 -4.01 -33.61
N LYS A 101 -18.24 -4.20 -32.38
CA LYS A 101 -19.02 -3.17 -31.69
C LYS A 101 -18.16 -1.97 -31.29
N LEU A 102 -16.93 -2.19 -30.85
CA LEU A 102 -15.99 -1.09 -30.56
C LEU A 102 -15.70 -0.23 -31.79
N GLU A 103 -15.51 -0.85 -32.96
CA GLU A 103 -15.34 -0.14 -34.23
C GLU A 103 -16.59 0.69 -34.60
N GLN A 104 -17.80 0.18 -34.35
CA GLN A 104 -19.04 0.93 -34.58
C GLN A 104 -19.16 2.19 -33.72
N LEU A 105 -18.49 2.23 -32.55
CA LEU A 105 -18.47 3.43 -31.71
C LEU A 105 -17.82 4.63 -32.42
N LYS A 106 -16.95 4.42 -33.42
CA LYS A 106 -16.39 5.51 -34.22
C LYS A 106 -17.47 6.29 -34.97
N ALA A 107 -18.46 5.59 -35.53
CA ALA A 107 -19.59 6.23 -36.21
C ALA A 107 -20.50 6.97 -35.22
N VAL A 108 -20.73 6.40 -34.04
CA VAL A 108 -21.48 7.06 -32.96
C VAL A 108 -20.79 8.35 -32.53
N TYR A 109 -19.47 8.30 -32.32
CA TYR A 109 -18.67 9.47 -31.97
C TYR A 109 -18.67 10.53 -33.09
N ALA A 110 -18.48 10.11 -34.34
CA ALA A 110 -18.48 11.02 -35.50
C ALA A 110 -19.83 11.72 -35.72
N ALA A 111 -20.94 11.11 -35.29
CA ALA A 111 -22.27 11.71 -35.37
C ALA A 111 -22.52 12.79 -34.31
N GLN A 112 -21.66 12.91 -33.28
CA GLN A 112 -21.82 13.93 -32.25
C GLN A 112 -21.55 15.33 -32.83
N PRO A 113 -22.43 16.32 -32.57
CA PRO A 113 -22.32 17.67 -33.12
C PRO A 113 -21.15 18.46 -32.53
N THR A 114 -20.77 18.16 -31.28
CA THR A 114 -19.62 18.76 -30.60
C THR A 114 -18.73 17.65 -30.07
N ARG A 115 -17.64 17.38 -30.80
CA ARG A 115 -16.65 16.33 -30.52
C ARG A 115 -15.23 16.91 -30.60
N GLY A 116 -14.25 16.15 -30.16
CA GLY A 116 -12.87 16.57 -30.00
C GLY A 116 -12.34 16.25 -28.61
N ILE A 117 -11.05 16.51 -28.43
CA ILE A 117 -10.33 16.33 -27.16
C ILE A 117 -11.02 17.17 -26.08
N LYS A 118 -11.23 16.59 -24.88
CA LYS A 118 -11.83 17.28 -23.72
C LYS A 118 -13.28 17.73 -23.91
N THR A 119 -14.01 17.13 -24.85
CA THR A 119 -15.45 17.35 -25.00
C THR A 119 -16.26 16.34 -24.20
N GLN A 120 -17.50 16.69 -23.84
CA GLN A 120 -18.42 15.76 -23.21
C GLN A 120 -18.66 14.52 -24.08
N ALA A 121 -18.70 14.69 -25.40
CA ALA A 121 -18.82 13.56 -26.34
C ALA A 121 -17.68 12.55 -26.21
N GLU A 122 -16.46 12.97 -25.89
CA GLU A 122 -15.33 12.06 -25.64
C GLU A 122 -15.53 11.28 -24.34
N ASP A 123 -15.93 11.98 -23.26
CA ASP A 123 -16.18 11.36 -21.96
C ASP A 123 -17.36 10.37 -22.01
N ASP A 124 -18.41 10.68 -22.79
CA ASP A 124 -19.60 9.85 -22.98
C ASP A 124 -19.28 8.48 -23.63
N MET A 125 -18.18 8.39 -24.40
CA MET A 125 -17.77 7.13 -25.03
C MET A 125 -17.43 6.04 -24.01
N VAL A 126 -16.99 6.42 -22.81
CA VAL A 126 -16.49 5.49 -21.79
C VAL A 126 -17.61 4.60 -21.25
N ASP A 127 -18.80 5.15 -21.05
CA ASP A 127 -19.96 4.35 -20.64
C ASP A 127 -20.43 3.41 -21.76
N LEU A 128 -20.23 3.79 -23.03
CA LEU A 128 -20.61 2.97 -24.18
C LEU A 128 -19.79 1.69 -24.32
N TYR A 129 -18.58 1.63 -23.74
CA TYR A 129 -17.76 0.41 -23.75
C TYR A 129 -18.49 -0.80 -23.13
N ARG A 130 -19.42 -0.56 -22.20
CA ARG A 130 -20.24 -1.62 -21.56
C ARG A 130 -21.21 -2.30 -22.53
N HIS A 131 -21.62 -1.61 -23.59
CA HIS A 131 -22.43 -2.21 -24.67
C HIS A 131 -21.59 -3.11 -25.59
N CYS A 132 -20.26 -2.96 -25.56
CA CYS A 132 -19.32 -3.78 -26.30
C CYS A 132 -18.87 -5.01 -25.51
N THR A 133 -19.21 -5.15 -24.23
CA THR A 133 -18.78 -6.27 -23.38
C THR A 133 -19.10 -7.63 -24.01
N TRP A 134 -18.07 -8.46 -24.14
CA TRP A 134 -18.16 -9.83 -24.62
C TRP A 134 -18.39 -10.80 -23.46
N ASN A 135 -19.28 -11.77 -23.66
CA ASN A 135 -19.55 -12.87 -22.74
C ASN A 135 -19.80 -12.44 -21.28
N LEU A 136 -20.53 -11.33 -21.09
CA LEU A 136 -20.89 -10.79 -19.78
C LEU A 136 -19.70 -10.58 -18.81
N ASN A 137 -18.49 -10.36 -19.34
CA ASN A 137 -17.31 -10.18 -18.52
C ASN A 137 -17.50 -8.96 -17.59
N PRO A 138 -17.45 -9.16 -16.25
CA PRO A 138 -17.77 -8.10 -15.29
C PRO A 138 -16.62 -7.10 -15.10
N ARG A 139 -15.43 -7.36 -15.65
CA ARG A 139 -14.26 -6.50 -15.47
C ARG A 139 -14.48 -5.16 -16.19
N ALA A 140 -14.43 -4.06 -15.43
CA ALA A 140 -14.46 -2.72 -16.00
C ALA A 140 -13.27 -2.49 -16.93
N THR A 141 -13.57 -1.96 -18.12
CA THR A 141 -12.62 -1.68 -19.20
C THR A 141 -11.78 -0.44 -18.87
N SER A 142 -10.58 -0.36 -19.45
CA SER A 142 -9.74 0.84 -19.30
C SER A 142 -10.27 1.98 -20.17
N ILE A 143 -9.95 3.22 -19.80
CA ILE A 143 -10.22 4.37 -20.68
C ILE A 143 -9.39 4.30 -21.97
N ASP A 144 -8.22 3.66 -21.88
CA ASP A 144 -7.28 3.43 -22.97
C ASP A 144 -7.69 2.27 -23.91
N THR A 145 -8.84 1.64 -23.70
CA THR A 145 -9.33 0.57 -24.59
C THR A 145 -9.27 0.94 -26.09
N PRO A 146 -9.58 2.18 -26.53
CA PRO A 146 -9.39 2.60 -27.92
C PRO A 146 -7.97 2.47 -28.46
N LEU A 147 -6.94 2.72 -27.63
CA LEU A 147 -5.51 2.55 -28.02
C LEU A 147 -5.21 1.11 -28.44
N HIS A 148 -5.88 0.16 -27.81
CA HIS A 148 -5.73 -1.28 -28.09
C HIS A 148 -6.66 -1.77 -29.20
N ALA A 149 -7.85 -1.18 -29.31
CA ALA A 149 -8.85 -1.57 -30.28
C ALA A 149 -8.45 -1.14 -31.70
N PHE A 150 -8.03 0.11 -31.89
CA PHE A 150 -7.93 0.72 -33.21
C PHE A 150 -6.56 0.54 -33.88
N VAL A 151 -5.52 0.17 -33.13
CA VAL A 151 -4.22 -0.26 -33.70
C VAL A 151 -4.42 -1.55 -34.50
N PRO A 152 -4.07 -1.64 -35.80
CA PRO A 152 -4.46 -2.75 -36.68
C PRO A 152 -3.62 -4.04 -36.50
N HIS A 153 -3.19 -4.35 -35.28
CA HIS A 153 -2.38 -5.52 -34.94
C HIS A 153 -3.06 -6.40 -33.89
N ALA A 154 -2.70 -7.68 -33.87
CA ALA A 154 -3.31 -8.66 -32.97
C ALA A 154 -2.94 -8.44 -31.50
N HIS A 155 -1.74 -7.90 -31.24
CA HIS A 155 -1.23 -7.64 -29.91
C HIS A 155 -0.75 -6.20 -29.79
N VAL A 156 -1.08 -5.57 -28.67
CA VAL A 156 -0.69 -4.19 -28.36
C VAL A 156 -0.26 -4.14 -26.90
N ASP A 157 0.91 -3.58 -26.66
CA ASP A 157 1.46 -3.37 -25.32
C ASP A 157 1.72 -1.87 -25.13
N HIS A 158 1.12 -1.31 -24.09
CA HIS A 158 1.30 0.05 -23.64
C HIS A 158 2.00 0.01 -22.27
N THR A 159 3.22 0.51 -22.20
CA THR A 159 4.07 0.43 -21.00
C THR A 159 4.63 1.80 -20.63
N HIS A 160 5.06 1.92 -19.38
CA HIS A 160 5.45 3.19 -18.76
C HIS A 160 6.93 3.20 -18.32
N PRO A 161 7.89 2.91 -19.20
CA PRO A 161 9.30 2.81 -18.81
C PRO A 161 9.90 4.21 -18.61
N ASN A 162 10.56 4.42 -17.47
CA ASN A 162 11.20 5.71 -17.14
C ASN A 162 12.15 6.21 -18.24
N ALA A 163 12.82 5.31 -18.97
CA ALA A 163 13.72 5.69 -20.04
C ALA A 163 13.01 6.41 -21.20
N LEU A 164 11.86 5.89 -21.66
CA LEU A 164 11.09 6.53 -22.73
C LEU A 164 10.34 7.75 -22.21
N ILE A 165 9.84 7.71 -20.96
CA ILE A 165 9.19 8.88 -20.35
C ILE A 165 10.19 10.03 -20.19
N SER A 166 11.47 9.76 -19.92
CA SER A 166 12.53 10.77 -19.89
C SER A 166 12.68 11.49 -21.24
N ILE A 167 12.66 10.74 -22.35
CA ILE A 167 12.65 11.30 -23.69
C ILE A 167 11.34 12.07 -23.93
N ALA A 168 10.20 11.51 -23.55
CA ALA A 168 8.89 12.11 -23.73
C ALA A 168 8.70 13.43 -22.94
N ALA A 169 9.32 13.53 -21.78
CA ALA A 169 9.32 14.69 -20.88
C ALA A 169 10.49 15.65 -21.14
N CYS A 170 11.35 15.37 -22.13
CA CYS A 170 12.42 16.27 -22.54
C CYS A 170 11.89 17.38 -23.46
N VAL A 171 12.42 18.60 -23.33
CA VAL A 171 12.11 19.73 -24.23
C VAL A 171 12.36 19.37 -25.70
N ARG A 172 13.44 18.61 -25.98
CA ARG A 172 13.84 18.11 -27.32
C ARG A 172 13.39 16.68 -27.60
N GLY A 173 12.38 16.17 -26.90
CA GLY A 173 11.99 14.75 -26.91
C GLY A 173 11.80 14.13 -28.29
N GLU A 174 11.10 14.81 -29.20
CA GLU A 174 10.88 14.31 -30.56
C GLU A 174 12.18 14.17 -31.36
N ALA A 175 13.07 15.17 -31.28
CA ALA A 175 14.36 15.11 -31.96
C ALA A 175 15.22 13.96 -31.43
N ILE A 176 15.26 13.78 -30.10
CA ILE A 176 15.99 12.68 -29.46
C ILE A 176 15.40 11.33 -29.83
N MET A 177 14.07 11.21 -29.92
CA MET A 177 13.43 9.99 -30.38
C MET A 177 13.92 9.63 -31.79
N ARG A 178 14.02 10.60 -32.71
CA ARG A 178 14.58 10.35 -34.06
C ARG A 178 16.05 9.93 -34.01
N GLU A 179 16.85 10.54 -33.14
CA GLU A 179 18.27 10.17 -32.96
C GLU A 179 18.42 8.72 -32.47
N VAL A 180 17.60 8.29 -31.50
CA VAL A 180 17.69 6.94 -30.89
C VAL A 180 17.04 5.88 -31.76
N PHE A 181 15.88 6.19 -32.33
CA PHE A 181 14.98 5.20 -32.93
C PHE A 181 14.92 5.24 -34.46
N GLY A 182 15.40 6.32 -35.09
CA GLY A 182 15.25 6.53 -36.53
C GLY A 182 13.78 6.52 -36.93
N THR A 183 13.42 5.58 -37.80
CA THR A 183 12.04 5.38 -38.31
C THR A 183 11.36 4.13 -37.73
N SER A 184 11.89 3.56 -36.64
CA SER A 184 11.30 2.33 -36.05
C SER A 184 10.02 2.61 -35.24
N ILE A 185 9.94 3.78 -34.61
CA ILE A 185 8.75 4.24 -33.89
C ILE A 185 8.49 5.71 -34.21
N GLU A 186 7.26 6.16 -33.97
CA GLU A 186 6.80 7.51 -34.29
C GLU A 186 6.53 8.37 -33.04
N TRP A 187 6.40 9.67 -33.24
CA TRP A 187 6.04 10.62 -32.18
C TRP A 187 4.55 10.93 -32.25
N LEU A 188 3.86 10.74 -31.13
CA LEU A 188 2.52 11.28 -30.95
C LEU A 188 2.60 12.38 -29.88
N PRO A 189 2.20 13.64 -30.19
CA PRO A 189 2.21 14.70 -29.20
C PRO A 189 1.30 14.34 -28.01
N TRP A 190 1.43 15.10 -26.93
CA TRP A 190 0.54 14.93 -25.79
C TRP A 190 -0.93 14.91 -26.26
N MET A 191 -1.67 13.90 -25.85
CA MET A 191 -3.12 13.80 -25.98
C MET A 191 -3.73 13.15 -24.73
N ARG A 192 -4.98 13.49 -24.40
CA ARG A 192 -5.64 13.01 -23.18
C ARG A 192 -5.94 11.53 -23.37
N PRO A 193 -5.69 10.67 -22.38
CA PRO A 193 -6.17 9.29 -22.40
C PRO A 193 -7.67 9.25 -22.72
N GLY A 194 -8.07 8.55 -23.78
CA GLY A 194 -9.44 8.60 -24.26
C GLY A 194 -9.64 8.15 -25.71
N PHE A 195 -10.83 8.43 -26.23
CA PHE A 195 -11.27 7.99 -27.56
C PHE A 195 -10.51 8.69 -28.68
N GLU A 196 -10.24 10.00 -28.56
CA GLU A 196 -9.48 10.76 -29.56
C GLU A 196 -8.03 10.30 -29.67
N LEU A 197 -7.42 9.92 -28.55
CA LEU A 197 -6.07 9.34 -28.55
C LEU A 197 -6.02 8.05 -29.37
N GLY A 198 -7.05 7.20 -29.26
CA GLY A 198 -7.21 5.99 -30.05
C GLY A 198 -7.34 6.27 -31.55
N LEU A 199 -8.13 7.28 -31.93
CA LEU A 199 -8.29 7.68 -33.33
C LEU A 199 -6.99 8.26 -33.91
N ALA A 200 -6.27 9.07 -33.14
CA ALA A 200 -4.98 9.61 -33.54
C ALA A 200 -3.93 8.51 -33.73
N LEU A 201 -3.92 7.50 -32.85
CA LEU A 201 -3.02 6.36 -32.97
C LEU A 201 -3.36 5.49 -34.19
N GLU A 202 -4.65 5.29 -34.49
CA GLU A 202 -5.08 4.63 -35.73
C GLU A 202 -4.59 5.39 -36.98
N GLN A 203 -4.72 6.71 -36.98
CA GLN A 203 -4.24 7.54 -38.08
C GLN A 203 -2.72 7.44 -38.23
N LEU A 204 -1.97 7.45 -37.11
CA LEU A 204 -0.52 7.23 -37.11
C LEU A 204 -0.15 5.87 -37.71
N CYS A 205 -0.88 4.79 -37.39
CA CYS A 205 -0.65 3.49 -38.02
C CYS A 205 -0.93 3.50 -39.54
N LYS A 206 -1.86 4.32 -40.03
CA LYS A 206 -2.16 4.47 -41.47
C LYS A 206 -1.07 5.27 -42.18
N ASP A 207 -0.60 6.34 -41.57
CA ASP A 207 0.44 7.22 -42.12
C ASP A 207 1.81 6.52 -42.12
N TYR A 208 2.06 5.66 -41.13
CA TYR A 208 3.32 4.94 -40.91
C TYR A 208 3.09 3.43 -40.75
N PRO A 209 2.72 2.70 -41.82
CA PRO A 209 2.33 1.29 -41.75
C PRO A 209 3.47 0.33 -41.36
N THR A 210 4.72 0.81 -41.38
CA THR A 210 5.91 0.05 -40.98
C THR A 210 6.41 0.39 -39.58
N ALA A 211 5.72 1.28 -38.85
CA ALA A 211 6.11 1.61 -37.48
C ALA A 211 5.80 0.44 -36.54
N ASP A 212 6.73 0.18 -35.63
CA ASP A 212 6.60 -0.87 -34.61
C ASP A 212 5.90 -0.33 -33.34
N GLY A 213 5.79 0.99 -33.21
CA GLY A 213 5.22 1.65 -32.04
C GLY A 213 5.27 3.18 -32.12
N ALA A 214 4.92 3.82 -31.01
CA ALA A 214 5.00 5.26 -30.83
C ALA A 214 5.42 5.65 -29.40
N ILE A 215 6.15 6.77 -29.28
CA ILE A 215 6.25 7.51 -28.01
C ILE A 215 5.08 8.47 -27.94
N MET A 216 4.27 8.35 -26.90
CA MET A 216 3.21 9.29 -26.58
C MET A 216 3.75 10.36 -25.62
N GLY A 217 3.77 11.61 -26.07
CA GLY A 217 4.35 12.73 -25.34
C GLY A 217 3.84 12.83 -23.91
N GLN A 218 4.76 12.83 -22.93
CA GLN A 218 4.47 12.86 -21.48
C GLN A 218 3.54 11.74 -20.96
N HIS A 219 3.39 10.64 -21.71
CA HIS A 219 2.54 9.50 -21.31
C HIS A 219 3.36 8.21 -21.23
N GLY A 220 3.93 7.73 -22.33
CA GLY A 220 4.68 6.47 -22.31
C GLY A 220 4.95 5.86 -23.68
N LEU A 221 5.23 4.56 -23.68
CA LEU A 221 5.48 3.76 -24.87
C LEU A 221 4.23 2.97 -25.24
N ILE A 222 3.88 2.94 -26.52
CA ILE A 222 2.93 1.97 -27.07
C ILE A 222 3.57 1.27 -28.26
N ASN A 223 3.43 -0.04 -28.32
CA ASN A 223 3.98 -0.86 -29.38
C ASN A 223 3.02 -1.98 -29.77
N TRP A 224 3.24 -2.58 -30.93
CA TRP A 224 2.32 -3.59 -31.45
C TRP A 224 3.00 -4.60 -32.35
N SER A 225 2.37 -5.78 -32.46
CA SER A 225 2.80 -6.85 -33.35
C SER A 225 1.66 -7.85 -33.57
N SER A 226 1.67 -8.55 -34.69
CA SER A 226 0.75 -9.68 -34.93
C SER A 226 1.29 -11.01 -34.39
N ASP A 227 2.53 -11.01 -33.90
CA ASP A 227 3.19 -12.12 -33.21
C ASP A 227 3.35 -11.77 -31.72
N PRO A 228 2.88 -12.63 -30.79
CA PRO A 228 2.87 -12.35 -29.36
C PRO A 228 4.26 -12.30 -28.73
N VAL A 229 5.21 -13.09 -29.24
CA VAL A 229 6.60 -13.11 -28.75
C VAL A 229 7.31 -11.84 -29.22
N LYS A 230 7.14 -11.46 -30.49
CA LYS A 230 7.66 -10.18 -30.98
C LYS A 230 7.06 -8.99 -30.25
N CYS A 231 5.76 -9.03 -29.94
CA CYS A 231 5.10 -7.97 -29.17
C CYS A 231 5.72 -7.79 -27.78
N TYR A 232 6.13 -8.90 -27.15
CA TYR A 232 6.84 -8.91 -25.88
C TYR A 232 8.30 -8.42 -25.99
N ASP A 233 9.03 -8.87 -27.02
CA ASP A 233 10.46 -8.56 -27.20
C ASP A 233 10.72 -7.12 -27.65
N LEU A 234 9.77 -6.53 -28.37
CA LEU A 234 9.87 -5.18 -28.90
C LEU A 234 10.02 -4.08 -27.83
N PRO A 235 9.14 -3.96 -26.81
CA PRO A 235 9.30 -2.95 -25.77
C PRO A 235 10.64 -3.12 -25.04
N LEU A 236 11.11 -4.35 -24.80
CA LEU A 236 12.41 -4.58 -24.16
C LEU A 236 13.56 -3.98 -24.96
N SER A 237 13.56 -4.20 -26.27
CA SER A 237 14.54 -3.63 -27.19
C SER A 237 14.48 -2.10 -27.24
N LEU A 238 13.27 -1.53 -27.32
CA LEU A 238 13.07 -0.08 -27.34
C LEU A 238 13.52 0.59 -26.04
N ILE A 239 13.22 -0.03 -24.89
CA ILE A 239 13.64 0.43 -23.58
C ILE A 239 15.16 0.38 -23.44
N SER A 240 15.79 -0.72 -23.85
CA SER A 240 17.25 -0.84 -23.78
C SER A 240 17.95 0.23 -24.60
N ARG A 241 17.48 0.52 -25.82
CA ARG A 241 18.06 1.58 -26.67
C ARG A 241 17.93 2.97 -26.04
N ALA A 242 16.77 3.31 -25.47
CA ALA A 242 16.60 4.56 -24.74
C ALA A 242 17.51 4.62 -23.51
N ALA A 243 17.58 3.54 -22.73
CA ALA A 243 18.41 3.48 -21.53
C ALA A 243 19.91 3.59 -21.85
N GLU A 244 20.37 2.97 -22.94
CA GLU A 244 21.74 3.12 -23.47
C GLU A 244 22.04 4.57 -23.82
N TYR A 245 21.13 5.24 -24.52
CA TYR A 245 21.29 6.65 -24.87
C TYR A 245 21.36 7.52 -23.60
N LEU A 246 20.46 7.32 -22.63
CA LEU A 246 20.48 8.05 -21.36
C LEU A 246 21.77 7.81 -20.58
N ALA A 247 22.25 6.57 -20.50
CA ALA A 247 23.49 6.22 -19.81
C ALA A 247 24.73 6.84 -20.48
N ALA A 248 24.75 6.94 -21.81
CA ALA A 248 25.82 7.62 -22.54
C ALA A 248 25.86 9.14 -22.28
N HIS A 249 24.75 9.73 -21.84
CA HIS A 249 24.63 11.14 -21.50
C HIS A 249 24.58 11.40 -19.99
N ASP A 250 24.87 10.39 -19.16
CA ASP A 250 24.81 10.52 -17.70
C ASP A 250 25.76 11.61 -17.19
N LEU A 251 25.25 12.52 -16.36
CA LEU A 251 26.01 13.65 -15.84
C LEU A 251 26.87 13.27 -14.60
N GLY A 252 26.77 12.03 -14.12
CA GLY A 252 27.48 11.52 -12.96
C GLY A 252 27.26 12.40 -11.74
N ALA A 253 28.36 12.85 -11.13
CA ALA A 253 28.34 13.75 -9.98
C ALA A 253 27.73 15.15 -10.25
N LYS A 254 27.54 15.53 -11.52
CA LYS A 254 26.88 16.79 -11.91
C LYS A 254 25.37 16.64 -12.13
N THR A 255 24.83 15.42 -12.00
CA THR A 255 23.38 15.18 -12.07
C THR A 255 22.66 16.10 -11.09
N PHE A 256 21.59 16.76 -11.54
CA PHE A 256 20.82 17.75 -10.76
C PHE A 256 21.66 18.93 -10.22
N GLY A 257 22.67 19.36 -10.99
CA GLY A 257 23.58 20.43 -10.60
C GLY A 257 24.61 20.01 -9.54
N GLY A 258 24.65 18.71 -9.19
CA GLY A 258 25.55 18.15 -8.19
C GLY A 258 25.03 18.26 -6.76
N GLN A 259 25.80 17.68 -5.83
CA GLN A 259 25.43 17.60 -4.41
C GLN A 259 25.60 18.96 -3.72
N LYS A 260 24.51 19.49 -3.17
CA LYS A 260 24.47 20.69 -2.32
C LYS A 260 24.73 20.37 -0.85
N ILE A 261 24.26 19.21 -0.39
CA ILE A 261 24.35 18.76 1.01
C ILE A 261 24.69 17.28 1.10
N ALA A 262 25.50 16.87 2.06
CA ALA A 262 25.81 15.45 2.26
C ALA A 262 24.62 14.71 2.92
N PRO A 263 24.30 13.46 2.52
CA PRO A 263 23.33 12.65 3.23
C PRO A 263 23.81 12.33 4.65
N VAL A 264 22.89 12.30 5.63
CA VAL A 264 23.22 11.82 6.97
C VAL A 264 23.43 10.31 6.99
N ASN A 265 24.19 9.81 7.97
CA ASN A 265 24.33 8.37 8.19
C ASN A 265 23.01 7.72 8.67
N GLU A 266 22.95 6.39 8.62
CA GLU A 266 21.73 5.63 8.95
C GLU A 266 21.26 5.85 10.39
N GLU A 267 22.17 5.88 11.36
CA GLU A 267 21.84 6.08 12.77
C GLU A 267 21.19 7.45 13.02
N SER A 268 21.79 8.51 12.49
CA SER A 268 21.27 9.88 12.60
C SER A 268 19.94 10.03 11.90
N ARG A 269 19.79 9.42 10.70
CA ARG A 269 18.53 9.40 9.97
C ARG A 269 17.43 8.71 10.78
N ARG A 270 17.74 7.53 11.33
CA ARG A 270 16.81 6.76 12.17
C ARG A 270 16.39 7.56 13.38
N ALA A 271 17.35 8.12 14.13
CA ALA A 271 17.09 8.91 15.33
C ALA A 271 16.23 10.16 15.06
N LEU A 272 16.41 10.79 13.90
CA LEU A 272 15.57 11.91 13.47
C LEU A 272 14.16 11.44 13.09
N LEU A 273 14.05 10.42 12.23
CA LEU A 273 12.77 9.95 11.70
C LEU A 273 11.83 9.39 12.77
N VAL A 274 12.33 8.65 13.77
CA VAL A 274 11.50 8.11 14.86
C VAL A 274 10.84 9.21 15.71
N LYS A 275 11.49 10.38 15.80
CA LYS A 275 10.93 11.57 16.47
C LYS A 275 10.01 12.37 15.54
N TYR A 276 10.39 12.48 14.27
CA TYR A 276 9.74 13.35 13.30
C TYR A 276 8.44 12.77 12.73
N LEU A 277 8.41 11.47 12.42
CA LEU A 277 7.27 10.82 11.76
C LEU A 277 5.96 10.94 12.56
N PRO A 278 5.92 10.71 13.90
CA PRO A 278 4.69 10.87 14.66
C PRO A 278 4.15 12.31 14.64
N PHE A 279 5.05 13.29 14.81
CA PHE A 279 4.69 14.71 14.68
C PHE A 279 4.09 15.01 13.30
N LEU A 280 4.79 14.60 12.23
CA LEU A 280 4.37 14.87 10.87
C LEU A 280 3.06 14.17 10.52
N ARG A 281 2.90 12.90 10.94
CA ARG A 281 1.66 12.13 10.77
C ARG A 281 0.46 12.87 11.34
N GLY A 282 0.62 13.46 12.52
CA GLY A 282 -0.37 14.32 13.15
C GLY A 282 -0.84 15.48 12.28
N LYS A 283 0.10 16.10 11.54
CA LYS A 283 -0.18 17.25 10.67
C LYS A 283 -0.88 16.86 9.39
N VAL A 284 -0.49 15.75 8.77
CA VAL A 284 -1.08 15.29 7.49
C VAL A 284 -2.34 14.45 7.67
N SER A 285 -2.64 14.01 8.91
CA SER A 285 -3.83 13.20 9.24
C SER A 285 -5.01 14.02 9.79
N SER A 286 -5.10 15.30 9.41
CA SER A 286 -6.12 16.26 9.89
C SER A 286 -7.55 15.83 9.53
N ARG A 287 -7.75 15.23 8.35
CA ARG A 287 -9.07 14.83 7.79
C ARG A 287 -9.30 13.32 7.84
N ARG A 288 -8.25 12.55 7.59
CA ARG A 288 -8.24 11.08 7.59
C ARG A 288 -6.89 10.59 8.11
N ARG A 289 -6.84 9.41 8.71
CA ARG A 289 -5.58 8.79 9.11
C ARG A 289 -4.74 8.45 7.88
N MET A 290 -3.45 8.75 7.95
CA MET A 290 -2.49 8.47 6.88
C MET A 290 -1.39 7.52 7.38
N ILE A 291 -0.93 6.64 6.50
CA ILE A 291 0.18 5.71 6.69
C ILE A 291 1.40 6.21 5.90
N ALA A 292 2.58 6.15 6.51
CA ALA A 292 3.83 6.58 5.90
C ALA A 292 4.57 5.45 5.18
N THR A 293 5.33 5.83 4.16
CA THR A 293 6.45 5.08 3.62
C THR A 293 7.66 6.00 3.50
N VAL A 294 8.77 5.60 4.13
CA VAL A 294 10.07 6.26 4.04
C VAL A 294 10.88 5.65 2.91
N GLN A 295 11.45 6.48 2.04
CA GLN A 295 12.36 6.10 0.97
C GLN A 295 13.65 6.92 1.04
N HIS A 296 14.80 6.25 1.11
CA HIS A 296 16.12 6.87 1.19
C HIS A 296 17.17 6.05 0.42
N ASP A 297 16.80 5.54 -0.75
CA ASP A 297 17.75 4.93 -1.68
C ASP A 297 18.63 6.00 -2.36
N ASP A 298 19.65 5.55 -3.10
CA ASP A 298 20.60 6.45 -3.75
C ASP A 298 19.93 7.39 -4.76
N ALA A 299 18.83 6.97 -5.39
CA ALA A 299 18.07 7.81 -6.31
C ALA A 299 17.43 9.00 -5.58
N MET A 300 16.71 8.72 -4.49
CA MET A 300 16.10 9.75 -3.69
C MET A 300 17.13 10.64 -3.01
N LEU A 301 18.18 10.08 -2.42
CA LEU A 301 19.24 10.85 -1.75
C LEU A 301 20.00 11.73 -2.75
N ARG A 302 20.32 11.23 -3.95
CA ARG A 302 20.91 12.06 -5.01
C ARG A 302 20.03 13.25 -5.34
N PHE A 303 18.72 13.06 -5.43
CA PHE A 303 17.79 14.15 -5.76
C PHE A 303 17.63 15.15 -4.62
N VAL A 304 17.20 14.73 -3.42
CA VAL A 304 16.88 15.68 -2.33
C VAL A 304 18.10 16.43 -1.81
N CYS A 305 19.31 15.90 -2.05
CA CYS A 305 20.57 16.53 -1.67
C CYS A 305 21.18 17.43 -2.76
N SER A 306 20.51 17.59 -3.91
CA SER A 306 21.07 18.29 -5.07
C SER A 306 20.81 19.80 -5.08
N HIS A 307 21.53 20.52 -5.94
CA HIS A 307 21.29 21.95 -6.19
C HIS A 307 19.94 22.20 -6.89
N ASP A 308 19.50 21.29 -7.76
CA ASP A 308 18.26 21.45 -8.54
C ASP A 308 16.99 20.96 -7.83
N ALA A 309 17.12 20.35 -6.65
CA ALA A 309 16.01 19.74 -5.92
C ALA A 309 14.79 20.67 -5.78
N ALA A 310 15.00 21.93 -5.37
CA ALA A 310 13.93 22.90 -5.18
C ALA A 310 13.21 23.27 -6.49
N ARG A 311 13.98 23.53 -7.55
CA ARG A 311 13.44 23.88 -8.88
C ARG A 311 12.61 22.72 -9.45
N LEU A 312 13.16 21.51 -9.42
CA LEU A 312 12.51 20.32 -9.98
C LEU A 312 11.32 19.85 -9.13
N ALA A 313 11.40 19.97 -7.81
CA ALA A 313 10.26 19.72 -6.92
C ALA A 313 9.10 20.68 -7.22
N GLU A 314 9.36 21.96 -7.50
CA GLU A 314 8.31 22.93 -7.84
C GLU A 314 7.65 22.64 -9.20
N LEU A 315 8.40 22.11 -10.17
CA LEU A 315 7.84 21.70 -11.47
C LEU A 315 6.88 20.51 -11.35
N GLY A 316 7.05 19.65 -10.36
CA GLY A 316 6.18 18.50 -10.15
C GLY A 316 6.45 17.34 -11.11
N THR A 317 5.45 16.48 -11.32
CA THR A 317 5.60 15.24 -12.10
C THR A 317 5.22 15.39 -13.58
N SER A 318 5.62 14.46 -14.45
CA SER A 318 5.47 14.59 -15.92
C SER A 318 4.40 13.70 -16.55
N CYS A 319 3.81 12.73 -15.83
CA CYS A 319 2.88 11.75 -16.40
C CYS A 319 1.52 11.81 -15.70
N PRO A 320 0.39 11.66 -16.42
CA PRO A 320 -0.96 11.58 -15.85
C PRO A 320 -1.08 10.65 -14.64
N ASP A 321 -0.47 9.47 -14.71
CA ASP A 321 -0.53 8.44 -13.65
C ASP A 321 0.08 8.91 -12.33
N HIS A 322 1.05 9.83 -12.38
CA HIS A 322 1.72 10.33 -11.19
C HIS A 322 0.80 11.24 -10.39
N PHE A 323 0.08 12.18 -11.03
CA PHE A 323 -0.72 13.19 -10.34
C PHE A 323 -1.83 12.62 -9.47
N LEU A 324 -2.42 11.49 -9.88
CA LEU A 324 -3.48 10.83 -9.11
C LEU A 324 -3.01 10.38 -7.72
N ARG A 325 -1.70 10.19 -7.53
CA ARG A 325 -1.10 9.69 -6.28
C ARG A 325 -0.18 10.72 -5.62
N THR A 326 0.65 11.41 -6.39
CA THR A 326 1.67 12.34 -5.89
C THR A 326 1.20 13.78 -5.80
N LYS A 327 -0.02 14.09 -6.27
CA LYS A 327 -0.52 15.45 -6.52
C LYS A 327 0.35 16.20 -7.51
N ILE A 328 0.05 17.49 -7.72
CA ILE A 328 0.75 18.37 -8.65
C ILE A 328 2.24 18.54 -8.35
N LYS A 329 2.62 18.63 -7.06
CA LYS A 329 4.02 18.77 -6.59
C LYS A 329 4.20 18.20 -5.18
N PRO A 330 5.40 17.75 -4.77
CA PRO A 330 5.72 17.44 -3.37
C PRO A 330 5.83 18.71 -2.51
N LEU A 331 5.95 18.53 -1.20
CA LEU A 331 6.48 19.55 -0.29
C LEU A 331 7.97 19.30 -0.06
N LEU A 332 8.84 20.24 -0.44
CA LEU A 332 10.23 20.26 -0.01
C LEU A 332 10.36 21.05 1.30
N VAL A 333 10.82 20.41 2.37
CA VAL A 333 11.18 21.09 3.61
C VAL A 333 12.66 21.42 3.53
N GLU A 334 12.99 22.69 3.26
CA GLU A 334 14.38 23.16 3.15
C GLU A 334 15.09 23.16 4.51
N PHE A 335 15.45 21.97 4.98
CA PHE A 335 16.12 21.70 6.25
C PHE A 335 17.54 21.17 6.02
N ASP A 336 18.49 21.63 6.83
CA ASP A 336 19.86 21.11 6.86
C ASP A 336 20.10 20.29 8.14
N PRO A 337 20.12 18.95 8.07
CA PRO A 337 20.32 18.09 9.23
C PRO A 337 21.69 18.22 9.91
N HIS A 338 22.68 18.89 9.31
CA HIS A 338 24.01 19.08 9.90
C HIS A 338 24.12 20.34 10.75
N THR A 339 23.28 21.34 10.48
CA THR A 339 23.37 22.67 11.11
C THR A 339 22.11 23.07 11.86
N GLU A 340 20.95 22.48 11.55
CA GLU A 340 19.67 22.83 12.13
C GLU A 340 19.14 21.74 13.06
N ASP A 341 18.38 22.15 14.08
CA ASP A 341 17.85 21.26 15.09
C ASP A 341 16.44 20.74 14.77
N PHE A 342 15.95 19.83 15.61
CA PHE A 342 14.61 19.24 15.46
C PHE A 342 13.48 20.28 15.55
N ALA A 343 13.63 21.31 16.39
CA ALA A 343 12.62 22.36 16.53
C ALA A 343 12.50 23.18 15.22
N THR A 344 13.63 23.47 14.58
CA THR A 344 13.70 24.13 13.28
C THR A 344 13.03 23.29 12.19
N LEU A 345 13.29 21.97 12.16
CA LEU A 345 12.61 21.05 11.25
C LEU A 345 11.08 21.12 11.42
N CYS A 346 10.58 21.04 12.66
CA CYS A 346 9.14 21.13 12.93
C CYS A 346 8.54 22.48 12.50
N SER A 347 9.21 23.59 12.81
CA SER A 347 8.77 24.94 12.44
C SER A 347 8.69 25.12 10.91
N LYS A 348 9.76 24.73 10.19
CA LYS A 348 9.79 24.77 8.71
C LYS A 348 8.72 23.88 8.09
N THR A 349 8.46 22.72 8.69
CA THR A 349 7.42 21.80 8.25
C THR A 349 6.04 22.42 8.38
N GLU A 350 5.73 23.06 9.52
CA GLU A 350 4.43 23.72 9.73
C GLU A 350 4.24 24.88 8.75
N ALA A 351 5.26 25.72 8.57
CA ALA A 351 5.23 26.80 7.59
C ALA A 351 5.05 26.29 6.16
N GLY A 352 5.80 25.23 5.79
CA GLY A 352 5.74 24.58 4.49
C GLY A 352 4.38 23.95 4.21
N LEU A 353 3.79 23.24 5.19
CA LEU A 353 2.44 22.69 5.06
C LEU A 353 1.39 23.79 4.89
N ALA A 354 1.48 24.87 5.67
CA ALA A 354 0.56 26.00 5.55
C ALA A 354 0.67 26.68 4.18
N GLN A 355 1.89 26.84 3.65
CA GLN A 355 2.10 27.37 2.31
C GLN A 355 1.59 26.41 1.23
N TYR A 356 1.87 25.11 1.34
CA TYR A 356 1.40 24.11 0.39
C TYR A 356 -0.12 24.11 0.27
N VAL A 357 -0.84 24.21 1.39
CA VAL A 357 -2.32 24.31 1.38
C VAL A 357 -2.80 25.56 0.64
N ARG A 358 -2.13 26.71 0.82
CA ARG A 358 -2.44 27.94 0.07
C ARG A 358 -2.14 27.80 -1.42
N ASP A 359 -1.00 27.23 -1.77
CA ASP A 359 -0.59 27.00 -3.16
C ASP A 359 -1.56 26.07 -3.88
N TYR A 360 -2.00 25.02 -3.21
CA TYR A 360 -2.96 24.06 -3.75
C TYR A 360 -4.35 24.67 -3.93
N ALA A 361 -4.79 25.54 -3.01
CA ALA A 361 -6.03 26.30 -3.17
C ALA A 361 -5.94 27.29 -4.34
N ALA A 362 -4.84 28.03 -4.45
CA ALA A 362 -4.61 28.95 -5.55
C ALA A 362 -4.53 28.23 -6.90
N TYR A 363 -3.90 27.05 -6.94
CA TYR A 363 -3.90 26.16 -8.10
C TYR A 363 -5.32 25.75 -8.50
N TYR A 364 -6.11 25.28 -7.54
CA TYR A 364 -7.48 24.87 -7.78
C TYR A 364 -8.32 26.03 -8.30
N ASP A 365 -8.25 27.20 -7.67
CA ASP A 365 -9.02 28.37 -8.09
C ASP A 365 -8.61 28.92 -9.46
N ALA A 366 -7.33 28.82 -9.83
CA ALA A 366 -6.84 29.27 -11.12
C ALA A 366 -7.19 28.33 -12.29
N CYS A 367 -7.36 27.03 -12.01
CA CYS A 367 -7.57 26.01 -13.05
C CYS A 367 -8.99 25.40 -13.08
N LYS A 368 -9.81 25.61 -12.05
CA LYS A 368 -11.15 25.03 -12.00
C LYS A 368 -12.05 25.55 -13.11
N HIS A 369 -12.84 24.64 -13.66
CA HIS A 369 -13.98 24.95 -14.52
C HIS A 369 -15.21 25.18 -13.64
N ALA A 370 -16.26 25.79 -14.22
CA ALA A 370 -17.53 26.06 -13.53
C ALA A 370 -18.18 24.81 -12.93
N ASP A 371 -17.79 23.65 -13.44
CA ASP A 371 -18.44 22.37 -13.25
C ASP A 371 -17.46 21.31 -12.66
N SER A 372 -16.31 21.76 -12.13
CA SER A 372 -15.30 20.94 -11.46
C SER A 372 -15.77 20.44 -10.09
N PRO A 373 -15.35 19.23 -9.66
CA PRO A 373 -15.61 18.73 -8.30
C PRO A 373 -14.99 19.63 -7.23
N ALA A 374 -15.46 19.49 -5.98
CA ALA A 374 -14.90 20.21 -4.85
C ALA A 374 -13.40 19.91 -4.66
N MET A 375 -12.65 20.91 -4.18
CA MET A 375 -11.22 20.77 -3.94
C MET A 375 -10.91 19.56 -3.05
N ARG A 376 -9.96 18.73 -3.48
CA ARG A 376 -9.49 17.57 -2.71
C ARG A 376 -8.75 18.02 -1.44
N ALA A 377 -8.45 17.04 -0.58
CA ALA A 377 -7.58 17.24 0.57
C ALA A 377 -6.27 17.92 0.13
N PRO A 378 -5.94 19.15 0.60
CA PRO A 378 -4.81 19.93 0.13
C PRO A 378 -3.50 19.54 0.80
N GLU A 379 -3.49 18.59 1.74
CA GLU A 379 -2.27 18.11 2.39
C GLU A 379 -1.36 17.37 1.38
N PRO A 380 -0.03 17.56 1.42
CA PRO A 380 0.89 16.89 0.51
C PRO A 380 0.94 15.39 0.75
N THR A 381 1.05 14.60 -0.31
CA THR A 381 1.25 13.14 -0.22
C THR A 381 2.72 12.74 -0.31
N VAL A 382 3.60 13.66 -0.74
CA VAL A 382 5.06 13.46 -0.80
C VAL A 382 5.74 14.62 -0.10
N ILE A 383 6.63 14.31 0.83
CA ILE A 383 7.45 15.27 1.58
C ILE A 383 8.91 14.89 1.41
N LEU A 384 9.73 15.87 1.00
CA LEU A 384 11.15 15.72 0.73
C LEU A 384 11.96 16.48 1.78
N ILE A 385 13.04 15.87 2.27
CA ILE A 385 13.90 16.46 3.30
C ILE A 385 15.35 16.25 2.86
N PRO A 386 16.10 17.34 2.56
CA PRO A 386 17.51 17.26 2.21
C PRO A 386 18.31 16.52 3.27
N GLY A 387 19.28 15.72 2.82
CA GLY A 387 20.11 14.88 3.68
C GLY A 387 19.42 13.63 4.27
N VAL A 388 18.08 13.57 4.28
CA VAL A 388 17.29 12.53 4.96
C VAL A 388 16.60 11.58 3.97
N GLY A 389 15.87 12.11 2.98
CA GLY A 389 15.14 11.31 1.99
C GLY A 389 13.71 11.79 1.73
N MET A 390 12.83 10.87 1.37
CA MET A 390 11.42 11.11 1.07
C MET A 390 10.51 10.39 2.07
N ILE A 391 9.39 11.03 2.41
CA ILE A 391 8.28 10.43 3.15
C ILE A 391 7.02 10.57 2.28
N ALA A 392 6.44 9.43 1.89
CA ALA A 392 5.19 9.37 1.15
C ALA A 392 4.03 8.93 2.05
N TRP A 393 2.83 9.44 1.78
CA TRP A 393 1.64 9.21 2.59
C TRP A 393 0.51 8.62 1.76
N GLY A 394 -0.20 7.64 2.32
CA GLY A 394 -1.41 7.05 1.73
C GLY A 394 -2.43 6.67 2.78
N SER A 395 -3.65 6.35 2.38
CA SER A 395 -4.70 5.85 3.28
C SER A 395 -4.45 4.41 3.77
N SER A 396 -3.55 3.69 3.10
CA SER A 396 -3.08 2.37 3.48
C SER A 396 -1.58 2.24 3.24
N LYS A 397 -0.95 1.18 3.78
CA LYS A 397 0.46 0.90 3.49
C LYS A 397 0.71 0.74 2.00
N SER A 398 -0.13 -0.03 1.28
CA SER A 398 -0.01 -0.19 -0.17
C SER A 398 -0.03 1.16 -0.90
N GLU A 399 -0.96 2.05 -0.58
CA GLU A 399 -1.07 3.35 -1.26
C GLU A 399 0.14 4.27 -0.97
N SER A 400 0.64 4.28 0.27
CA SER A 400 1.82 5.06 0.62
C SER A 400 3.08 4.58 -0.12
N ARG A 401 3.24 3.26 -0.30
CA ARG A 401 4.33 2.66 -1.07
C ARG A 401 4.20 2.95 -2.56
N THR A 402 3.00 2.83 -3.11
CA THR A 402 2.72 3.23 -4.50
C THR A 402 3.02 4.72 -4.73
N THR A 403 2.66 5.59 -3.79
CA THR A 403 2.96 7.03 -3.86
C THR A 403 4.48 7.30 -3.86
N ALA A 404 5.22 6.64 -2.97
CA ALA A 404 6.69 6.72 -2.95
C ALA A 404 7.30 6.24 -4.27
N GLU A 405 6.80 5.13 -4.81
CA GLU A 405 7.28 4.56 -6.07
C GLU A 405 7.06 5.50 -7.25
N PHE A 406 5.86 6.05 -7.41
CA PHE A 406 5.56 6.99 -8.48
C PHE A 406 6.44 8.24 -8.43
N TYR A 407 6.67 8.79 -7.23
CA TYR A 407 7.55 9.94 -7.11
C TYR A 407 9.02 9.60 -7.35
N ARG A 408 9.48 8.41 -6.91
CA ARG A 408 10.83 7.90 -7.25
C ARG A 408 11.00 7.73 -8.76
N CYS A 409 9.97 7.25 -9.47
CA CYS A 409 9.98 7.20 -10.94
C CYS A 409 10.01 8.59 -11.56
N ALA A 410 9.25 9.55 -11.03
CA ALA A 410 9.32 10.95 -11.47
C ALA A 410 10.74 11.53 -11.32
N VAL A 411 11.43 11.25 -10.21
CA VAL A 411 12.83 11.66 -10.00
C VAL A 411 13.76 11.04 -11.06
N GLU A 412 13.61 9.75 -11.37
CA GLU A 412 14.42 9.12 -12.42
C GLU A 412 14.10 9.66 -13.83
N VAL A 413 12.85 10.04 -14.10
CA VAL A 413 12.47 10.73 -15.33
C VAL A 413 13.08 12.11 -15.42
N MET A 414 13.04 12.89 -14.34
CA MET A 414 13.73 14.19 -14.26
C MET A 414 15.22 14.02 -14.52
N ARG A 415 15.83 12.98 -13.93
CA ARG A 415 17.26 12.66 -14.12
C ARG A 415 17.60 12.45 -15.59
N GLY A 416 16.83 11.59 -16.27
CA GLY A 416 17.06 11.29 -17.69
C GLY A 416 16.76 12.48 -18.61
N ALA A 417 15.71 13.25 -18.34
CA ALA A 417 15.38 14.41 -19.17
C ALA A 417 16.40 15.56 -19.02
N GLU A 418 16.85 15.85 -17.80
CA GLU A 418 17.86 16.88 -17.54
C GLU A 418 19.21 16.55 -18.19
N SER A 419 19.55 15.27 -18.36
CA SER A 419 20.82 14.87 -18.98
C SER A 419 20.86 15.01 -20.51
N ILE A 420 19.70 15.08 -21.17
CA ILE A 420 19.60 15.05 -22.64
C ILE A 420 18.98 16.30 -23.26
N GLY A 421 18.42 17.22 -22.48
CA GLY A 421 17.84 18.45 -23.06
C GLY A 421 16.90 19.26 -22.16
N GLY A 422 16.77 18.91 -20.89
CA GLY A 422 15.97 19.64 -19.91
C GLY A 422 14.58 19.03 -19.74
N TYR A 423 14.15 18.94 -18.48
CA TYR A 423 12.87 18.43 -18.05
C TYR A 423 11.75 19.45 -18.28
N ARG A 424 10.62 18.96 -18.80
CA ARG A 424 9.38 19.71 -18.95
C ARG A 424 8.24 18.94 -18.30
N ALA A 425 7.65 19.56 -17.28
CA ALA A 425 6.42 19.08 -16.66
C ALA A 425 5.18 19.40 -17.53
N LEU A 426 4.06 18.78 -17.19
CA LEU A 426 2.77 19.07 -17.80
C LEU A 426 2.31 20.49 -17.46
N PRO A 427 1.65 21.21 -18.39
CA PRO A 427 0.99 22.46 -18.05
C PRO A 427 0.00 22.27 -16.90
N ARG A 428 -0.08 23.25 -15.99
CA ARG A 428 -0.91 23.14 -14.79
C ARG A 428 -2.38 22.88 -15.09
N GLN A 429 -2.92 23.47 -16.17
CA GLN A 429 -4.30 23.21 -16.59
C GLN A 429 -4.50 21.74 -17.01
N GLU A 430 -3.55 21.15 -17.74
CA GLU A 430 -3.60 19.73 -18.13
C GLU A 430 -3.56 18.82 -16.91
N ALA A 431 -2.67 19.11 -15.97
CA ALA A 431 -2.59 18.35 -14.72
C ALA A 431 -3.88 18.48 -13.89
N PHE A 432 -4.54 19.65 -13.90
CA PHE A 432 -5.81 19.87 -13.22
C PHE A 432 -6.93 19.05 -13.85
N ASP A 433 -7.03 19.09 -15.18
CA ASP A 433 -8.06 18.37 -15.94
C ASP A 433 -7.96 16.86 -15.73
N ILE A 434 -6.75 16.33 -15.45
CA ILE A 434 -6.51 14.93 -15.07
C ILE A 434 -6.87 14.68 -13.59
N GLU A 435 -6.35 15.49 -12.67
CA GLU A 435 -6.53 15.29 -11.23
C GLU A 435 -8.02 15.39 -10.84
N TYR A 436 -8.77 16.31 -11.44
CA TYR A 436 -10.18 16.59 -11.16
C TYR A 436 -11.13 16.01 -12.21
N TRP A 437 -10.67 15.04 -12.99
CA TRP A 437 -11.49 14.43 -14.03
C TRP A 437 -12.71 13.73 -13.44
N ARG A 438 -13.89 14.03 -13.99
CA ARG A 438 -15.19 13.51 -13.55
C ARG A 438 -15.30 12.00 -13.61
N LEU A 439 -14.71 11.37 -14.63
CA LEU A 439 -14.73 9.92 -14.74
C LEU A 439 -13.94 9.26 -13.60
N GLU A 440 -12.87 9.90 -13.15
CA GLU A 440 -12.11 9.43 -11.99
C GLU A 440 -12.87 9.69 -10.69
N GLU A 441 -13.51 10.85 -10.55
CA GLU A 441 -14.38 11.17 -9.40
C GLU A 441 -15.55 10.17 -9.26
N ALA A 442 -16.18 9.80 -10.37
CA ALA A 442 -17.25 8.81 -10.40
C ALA A 442 -16.76 7.42 -9.95
N LYS A 443 -15.49 7.05 -10.20
CA LYS A 443 -14.90 5.82 -9.66
C LYS A 443 -14.72 5.92 -8.15
N LEU A 444 -14.19 7.04 -7.66
CA LEU A 444 -13.97 7.27 -6.22
C LEU A 444 -15.29 7.23 -5.44
N GLN A 445 -16.37 7.81 -5.98
CA GLN A 445 -17.71 7.79 -5.36
C GLN A 445 -18.34 6.40 -5.32
N ARG A 446 -17.95 5.49 -6.21
CA ARG A 446 -18.41 4.09 -6.23
C ARG A 446 -17.60 3.18 -5.29
N MET A 447 -16.49 3.66 -4.73
CA MET A 447 -15.71 2.88 -3.77
C MET A 447 -16.53 2.62 -2.48
N PRO A 448 -16.38 1.45 -1.86
CA PRO A 448 -16.99 1.18 -0.58
C PRO A 448 -16.50 2.20 0.46
N LYS A 449 -17.36 2.51 1.44
CA LYS A 449 -16.97 3.36 2.56
C LYS A 449 -15.76 2.77 3.27
N ALA A 450 -14.85 3.64 3.71
CA ALA A 450 -13.69 3.23 4.49
C ALA A 450 -14.12 2.43 5.72
N LYS A 451 -13.40 1.34 6.01
CA LYS A 451 -13.63 0.55 7.20
C LYS A 451 -13.21 1.30 8.46
N PRO A 452 -13.70 0.90 9.64
CA PRO A 452 -13.58 1.70 10.86
C PRO A 452 -12.14 1.99 11.33
N LEU A 453 -11.18 1.10 11.03
CA LEU A 453 -9.77 1.27 11.40
C LEU A 453 -8.89 1.57 10.16
N ALA A 454 -9.48 1.98 9.05
CA ALA A 454 -8.72 2.34 7.85
C ALA A 454 -7.70 3.45 8.15
N GLY A 455 -6.43 3.18 7.86
CA GLY A 455 -5.31 4.09 8.11
C GLY A 455 -4.80 4.12 9.56
N HIS A 456 -5.38 3.31 10.45
CA HIS A 456 -4.89 3.15 11.82
C HIS A 456 -3.68 2.21 11.89
N ILE A 457 -2.85 2.41 12.92
CA ILE A 457 -1.66 1.61 13.21
C ILE A 457 -1.84 0.97 14.58
N SER A 458 -2.06 -0.34 14.60
CA SER A 458 -2.41 -1.09 15.80
C SER A 458 -1.29 -2.05 16.21
N VAL A 459 -0.81 -1.88 17.43
CA VAL A 459 0.25 -2.70 18.03
C VAL A 459 -0.37 -3.72 18.95
N ILE A 460 -0.19 -5.01 18.63
CA ILE A 460 -0.77 -6.11 19.39
C ILE A 460 0.36 -6.87 20.07
N VAL A 461 0.49 -6.73 21.40
CA VAL A 461 1.50 -7.40 22.22
C VAL A 461 0.95 -8.70 22.77
N GLY A 462 1.59 -9.82 22.42
CA GLY A 462 1.07 -11.17 22.57
C GLY A 462 0.29 -11.66 21.34
N ALA A 463 0.63 -11.13 20.14
CA ALA A 463 -0.08 -11.43 18.89
C ALA A 463 0.11 -12.85 18.36
N GLY A 464 1.07 -13.62 18.90
CA GLY A 464 1.40 -14.95 18.38
C GLY A 464 0.32 -16.01 18.66
N SER A 465 -0.54 -15.81 19.65
CA SER A 465 -1.51 -16.82 20.09
C SER A 465 -2.80 -16.24 20.70
N GLY A 466 -3.78 -17.12 20.91
CA GLY A 466 -5.02 -16.84 21.65
C GLY A 466 -5.72 -15.52 21.30
N ILE A 467 -6.05 -14.75 22.35
CA ILE A 467 -6.76 -13.46 22.24
C ILE A 467 -6.00 -12.47 21.36
N GLY A 468 -4.68 -12.37 21.50
CA GLY A 468 -3.87 -11.42 20.74
C GLY A 468 -3.91 -11.71 19.25
N ARG A 469 -3.72 -12.98 18.85
CA ARG A 469 -3.80 -13.40 17.44
C ARG A 469 -5.16 -13.09 16.83
N VAL A 470 -6.25 -13.47 17.51
CA VAL A 470 -7.62 -13.21 17.01
C VAL A 470 -7.92 -11.71 16.96
N THR A 471 -7.38 -10.92 17.90
CA THR A 471 -7.49 -9.44 17.87
C THR A 471 -6.76 -8.85 16.67
N ALA A 472 -5.54 -9.32 16.38
CA ALA A 472 -4.78 -8.88 15.22
C ALA A 472 -5.56 -9.12 13.92
N HIS A 473 -6.16 -10.30 13.76
CA HIS A 473 -7.04 -10.63 12.63
C HIS A 473 -8.28 -9.74 12.57
N ALA A 474 -8.94 -9.47 13.70
CA ALA A 474 -10.12 -8.61 13.76
C ALA A 474 -9.81 -7.16 13.36
N PHE A 475 -8.68 -6.60 13.81
CA PHE A 475 -8.30 -5.23 13.50
C PHE A 475 -7.86 -5.10 12.03
N ALA A 476 -7.17 -6.10 11.50
CA ALA A 476 -6.77 -6.10 10.09
C ALA A 476 -7.98 -6.25 9.15
N ALA A 477 -9.03 -6.98 9.57
CA ALA A 477 -10.29 -7.06 8.83
C ALA A 477 -10.99 -5.68 8.72
N ASP A 478 -10.71 -4.76 9.64
CA ASP A 478 -11.14 -3.36 9.65
C ASP A 478 -10.14 -2.39 8.97
N ASP A 479 -9.18 -2.91 8.21
CA ASP A 479 -8.15 -2.21 7.42
C ASP A 479 -7.06 -1.47 8.25
N ALA A 480 -6.82 -1.89 9.49
CA ALA A 480 -5.67 -1.41 10.27
C ALA A 480 -4.34 -2.00 9.76
N CYS A 481 -3.25 -1.23 9.84
CA CYS A 481 -1.90 -1.76 9.73
C CYS A 481 -1.50 -2.38 11.07
N ILE A 482 -1.00 -3.62 11.06
CA ILE A 482 -0.77 -4.41 12.28
C ILE A 482 0.72 -4.56 12.57
N ALA A 483 1.10 -4.32 13.82
CA ALA A 483 2.37 -4.79 14.37
C ALA A 483 2.10 -5.96 15.33
N CYS A 484 2.43 -7.17 14.88
CA CYS A 484 2.39 -8.38 15.68
C CYS A 484 3.64 -8.44 16.56
N VAL A 485 3.49 -8.10 17.84
CA VAL A 485 4.58 -8.11 18.82
C VAL A 485 4.43 -9.33 19.73
N ASP A 486 5.49 -10.11 19.89
CA ASP A 486 5.49 -11.26 20.80
C ASP A 486 6.89 -11.52 21.38
N LEU A 487 6.97 -12.24 22.50
CA LEU A 487 8.24 -12.71 23.04
C LEU A 487 8.83 -13.81 22.14
N ASP A 488 7.96 -14.65 21.58
CA ASP A 488 8.33 -15.68 20.62
C ASP A 488 8.30 -15.13 19.18
N ALA A 489 9.48 -14.96 18.59
CA ALA A 489 9.63 -14.43 17.24
C ALA A 489 8.90 -15.30 16.19
N ALA A 490 8.93 -16.63 16.34
CA ALA A 490 8.33 -17.55 15.37
C ALA A 490 6.81 -17.37 15.29
N SER A 491 6.14 -17.26 16.44
CA SER A 491 4.69 -17.04 16.52
C SER A 491 4.28 -15.67 15.99
N ALA A 492 5.06 -14.61 16.28
CA ALA A 492 4.82 -13.28 15.71
C ALA A 492 4.92 -13.30 14.17
N ILE A 493 5.95 -13.96 13.62
CA ILE A 493 6.15 -14.12 12.17
C ILE A 493 5.00 -14.90 11.54
N ALA A 494 4.56 -16.00 12.17
CA ALA A 494 3.44 -16.79 11.67
C ALA A 494 2.15 -15.95 11.60
N ALA A 495 1.84 -15.20 12.65
CA ALA A 495 0.67 -14.32 12.68
C ALA A 495 0.73 -13.23 11.59
N ALA A 496 1.86 -12.54 11.43
CA ALA A 496 2.00 -11.52 10.40
C ALA A 496 1.87 -12.09 8.97
N LYS A 497 2.46 -13.27 8.70
CA LYS A 497 2.34 -13.95 7.39
C LYS A 497 0.91 -14.37 7.07
N GLU A 498 0.14 -14.79 8.06
CA GLU A 498 -1.28 -15.11 7.87
C GLU A 498 -2.09 -13.88 7.48
N LEU A 499 -1.86 -12.75 8.16
CA LEU A 499 -2.50 -11.48 7.84
C LEU A 499 -2.10 -11.01 6.43
N GLU A 500 -0.81 -11.07 6.10
CA GLU A 500 -0.31 -10.70 4.78
C GLU A 500 -0.88 -11.58 3.67
N LYS A 501 -1.05 -12.89 3.92
CA LYS A 501 -1.72 -13.81 2.99
C LYS A 501 -3.21 -13.45 2.80
N ALA A 502 -3.89 -13.03 3.87
CA ALA A 502 -5.32 -12.70 3.82
C ALA A 502 -5.60 -11.34 3.16
N LEU A 503 -4.73 -10.35 3.39
CA LEU A 503 -4.91 -8.97 2.93
C LEU A 503 -4.19 -8.69 1.60
N GLY A 504 -3.18 -9.49 1.28
CA GLY A 504 -2.19 -9.19 0.25
C GLY A 504 -1.14 -8.19 0.74
N THR A 505 0.05 -8.25 0.14
CA THR A 505 1.16 -7.30 0.40
C THR A 505 0.86 -5.87 -0.04
N GLY A 506 -0.21 -5.68 -0.83
CA GLY A 506 -0.39 -4.50 -1.66
C GLY A 506 0.43 -4.57 -2.95
N ILE A 507 0.15 -3.65 -3.87
CA ILE A 507 0.84 -3.57 -5.16
C ILE A 507 2.13 -2.75 -5.09
N GLY A 508 2.18 -1.71 -4.25
CA GLY A 508 3.32 -0.81 -4.13
C GLY A 508 4.56 -1.52 -3.59
N VAL A 509 5.72 -1.28 -4.20
CA VAL A 509 6.97 -1.97 -3.80
C VAL A 509 7.97 -1.09 -3.08
N ALA A 510 7.82 0.24 -3.11
CA ALA A 510 8.78 1.15 -2.51
C ALA A 510 8.83 1.03 -0.98
N GLY A 511 9.84 1.68 -0.40
CA GLY A 511 10.18 1.69 1.02
C GLY A 511 11.65 1.31 1.22
N SER A 512 12.28 1.90 2.23
CA SER A 512 13.63 1.53 2.66
C SER A 512 13.62 0.89 4.05
N GLY A 513 14.45 -0.14 4.26
CA GLY A 513 14.48 -0.91 5.50
C GLY A 513 13.12 -1.48 5.87
N ILE A 514 12.72 -1.36 7.15
CA ILE A 514 11.42 -1.85 7.63
C ILE A 514 10.22 -1.15 6.97
N SER A 515 10.41 0.05 6.40
CA SER A 515 9.34 0.76 5.69
C SER A 515 8.92 0.08 4.38
N ALA A 516 9.64 -0.91 3.89
CA ALA A 516 9.25 -1.72 2.72
C ALA A 516 8.20 -2.81 3.05
N CYS A 517 7.67 -2.84 4.27
CA CYS A 517 6.73 -3.86 4.72
C CYS A 517 5.34 -3.79 4.04
N GLY A 518 4.59 -4.89 4.15
CA GLY A 518 3.16 -4.95 3.84
C GLY A 518 2.28 -4.38 4.96
N PRO A 519 0.98 -4.74 5.00
CA PRO A 519 0.04 -4.24 6.03
C PRO A 519 0.26 -4.85 7.43
N ALA A 520 1.11 -5.87 7.56
CA ALA A 520 1.45 -6.50 8.83
C ALA A 520 2.97 -6.70 8.97
N ILE A 521 3.51 -6.47 10.17
CA ILE A 521 4.90 -6.78 10.52
C ILE A 521 4.96 -7.63 11.78
N ALA A 522 6.05 -8.38 11.94
CA ALA A 522 6.34 -9.16 13.13
C ALA A 522 7.57 -8.59 13.84
N LEU A 523 7.48 -8.42 15.16
CA LEU A 523 8.59 -7.93 15.99
C LEU A 523 8.70 -8.79 17.26
N GLN A 524 9.92 -9.23 17.57
CA GLN A 524 10.22 -9.86 18.84
C GLN A 524 10.45 -8.79 19.91
N CYS A 525 9.79 -8.91 21.06
CA CYS A 525 9.97 -8.00 22.18
C CYS A 525 9.74 -8.71 23.51
N ASP A 526 10.70 -8.62 24.43
CA ASP A 526 10.44 -8.86 25.84
C ASP A 526 9.84 -7.58 26.45
N ALA A 527 8.55 -7.63 26.80
CA ALA A 527 7.84 -6.48 27.35
C ALA A 527 8.34 -6.07 28.76
N THR A 528 9.18 -6.89 29.40
CA THR A 528 9.81 -6.56 30.69
C THR A 528 11.08 -5.73 30.54
N ASP A 529 11.60 -5.58 29.31
CA ASP A 529 12.74 -4.71 28.98
C ASP A 529 12.25 -3.42 28.29
N ARG A 530 12.34 -2.30 29.00
CA ARG A 530 11.93 -0.98 28.49
C ARG A 530 12.71 -0.56 27.24
N ALA A 531 13.99 -0.88 27.15
CA ALA A 531 14.80 -0.51 25.99
C ALA A 531 14.38 -1.33 24.75
N ALA A 532 14.07 -2.61 24.94
CA ALA A 532 13.49 -3.45 23.88
C ALA A 532 12.14 -2.88 23.41
N VAL A 533 11.24 -2.51 24.33
CA VAL A 533 9.94 -1.89 24.01
C VAL A 533 10.12 -0.61 23.19
N ARG A 534 11.00 0.30 23.62
CA ARG A 534 11.28 1.55 22.88
C ARG A 534 11.76 1.26 21.46
N LYS A 535 12.71 0.34 21.30
CA LYS A 535 13.21 -0.08 19.97
C LYS A 535 12.09 -0.65 19.10
N THR A 536 11.22 -1.50 19.66
CA THR A 536 10.06 -2.06 18.94
C THR A 536 9.13 -0.96 18.44
N PHE A 537 8.83 0.05 19.26
CA PHE A 537 7.97 1.16 18.83
C PHE A 537 8.65 2.06 17.80
N ASP A 538 9.95 2.27 17.90
CA ASP A 538 10.73 2.97 16.87
C ASP A 538 10.67 2.24 15.51
N ASP A 539 10.78 0.91 15.52
CA ASP A 539 10.64 0.08 14.33
C ASP A 539 9.23 0.21 13.70
N ILE A 540 8.17 0.27 14.52
CA ILE A 540 6.79 0.48 14.06
C ILE A 540 6.59 1.88 13.47
N VAL A 541 7.17 2.90 14.10
CA VAL A 541 7.14 4.29 13.60
C VAL A 541 7.82 4.38 12.23
N LEU A 542 8.96 3.72 12.03
CA LEU A 542 9.62 3.71 10.73
C LEU A 542 8.83 2.91 9.68
N ALA A 543 8.11 1.87 10.10
CA ALA A 543 7.29 1.05 9.22
C ALA A 543 6.05 1.81 8.72
N TYR A 544 5.35 2.54 9.60
CA TYR A 544 4.02 3.07 9.30
C TYR A 544 3.81 4.56 9.61
N GLY A 545 4.74 5.20 10.32
CA GLY A 545 4.73 6.63 10.63
C GLY A 545 4.18 7.00 12.01
N GLY A 546 3.71 6.04 12.82
CA GLY A 546 3.06 6.33 14.11
C GLY A 546 2.46 5.12 14.81
N ILE A 547 1.65 5.36 15.84
CA ILE A 547 0.88 4.35 16.60
C ILE A 547 -0.49 4.96 17.00
N ASP A 548 -1.59 4.25 16.77
CA ASP A 548 -2.94 4.67 17.17
C ASP A 548 -3.50 3.79 18.29
N GLU A 549 -3.33 2.48 18.19
CA GLU A 549 -3.79 1.51 19.19
C GLU A 549 -2.65 0.69 19.76
N LEU A 550 -2.69 0.49 21.09
CA LEU A 550 -1.90 -0.52 21.77
C LEU A 550 -2.84 -1.53 22.43
N VAL A 551 -2.68 -2.81 22.11
CA VAL A 551 -3.39 -3.90 22.79
C VAL A 551 -2.37 -4.78 23.49
N VAL A 552 -2.52 -4.96 24.80
CA VAL A 552 -1.63 -5.80 25.61
C VAL A 552 -2.38 -7.04 26.06
N THR A 553 -2.17 -8.16 25.35
CA THR A 553 -2.75 -9.46 25.71
C THR A 553 -1.77 -10.39 26.41
N ALA A 554 -0.47 -10.08 26.35
CA ALA A 554 0.56 -10.82 27.05
C ALA A 554 0.31 -10.86 28.57
N GLY A 555 0.57 -12.02 29.18
CA GLY A 555 0.41 -12.21 30.62
C GLY A 555 1.02 -13.53 31.08
N LEU A 556 1.23 -13.65 32.38
CA LEU A 556 1.79 -14.83 33.03
C LEU A 556 0.88 -15.31 34.16
N PHE A 557 0.52 -16.59 34.13
CA PHE A 557 -0.09 -17.29 35.27
C PHE A 557 0.95 -18.23 35.87
N PRO A 558 1.51 -17.94 37.06
CA PRO A 558 2.45 -18.86 37.70
C PRO A 558 1.78 -20.16 38.13
N THR A 559 2.46 -21.29 37.92
CA THR A 559 2.00 -22.58 38.42
C THR A 559 2.23 -22.65 39.93
N PRO A 560 1.19 -22.89 40.75
CA PRO A 560 1.38 -23.05 42.19
C PRO A 560 2.17 -24.33 42.51
N GLN A 561 2.90 -24.30 43.62
CA GLN A 561 3.57 -25.46 44.22
C GLN A 561 2.54 -26.50 44.69
N ALA A 562 2.99 -27.70 45.04
CA ALA A 562 2.12 -28.81 45.43
C ALA A 562 1.23 -28.49 46.65
N ASP A 563 1.69 -27.62 47.55
CA ASP A 563 0.93 -27.14 48.71
C ASP A 563 -0.04 -25.98 48.39
N GLY A 564 -0.06 -25.53 47.13
CA GLY A 564 -0.89 -24.44 46.62
C GLY A 564 -0.29 -23.04 46.78
N ARG A 565 0.94 -22.90 47.29
CA ARG A 565 1.63 -21.62 47.39
C ARG A 565 2.32 -21.24 46.08
N THR A 566 2.54 -19.94 45.86
CA THR A 566 3.42 -19.44 44.79
C THR A 566 4.78 -19.09 45.41
N SER A 567 5.88 -19.37 44.71
CA SER A 567 7.21 -18.96 45.17
C SER A 567 7.35 -17.44 45.11
N ASP A 568 8.23 -16.86 45.93
CA ASP A 568 8.46 -15.41 45.93
C ASP A 568 8.98 -14.94 44.55
N ASN A 569 9.84 -15.74 43.90
CA ASN A 569 10.34 -15.46 42.55
C ASN A 569 9.20 -15.43 41.52
N ASP A 570 8.31 -16.42 41.56
CA ASP A 570 7.16 -16.49 40.66
C ASP A 570 6.14 -15.37 40.94
N PHE A 571 6.00 -14.97 42.21
CA PHE A 571 5.17 -13.83 42.60
C PHE A 571 5.71 -12.54 42.00
N MET A 572 7.00 -12.27 42.17
CA MET A 572 7.66 -11.08 41.60
C MET A 572 7.63 -11.10 40.08
N ARG A 573 7.80 -12.27 39.45
CA ARG A 573 7.69 -12.42 38.00
C ARG A 573 6.27 -12.12 37.50
N ALA A 574 5.23 -12.55 38.22
CA ALA A 574 3.85 -12.22 37.90
C ALA A 574 3.60 -10.71 37.96
N MET A 575 4.13 -10.02 38.98
CA MET A 575 4.05 -8.56 39.07
C MET A 575 4.81 -7.86 37.95
N GLN A 576 6.00 -8.35 37.59
CA GLN A 576 6.79 -7.81 36.50
C GLN A 576 6.07 -7.92 35.16
N VAL A 577 5.50 -9.09 34.84
CA VAL A 577 4.85 -9.35 33.55
C VAL A 577 3.43 -8.78 33.47
N ASN A 578 2.62 -8.91 34.52
CA ASN A 578 1.20 -8.53 34.46
C ASN A 578 0.93 -7.09 34.88
N VAL A 579 1.89 -6.38 35.48
CA VAL A 579 1.71 -5.01 35.99
C VAL A 579 2.76 -4.07 35.41
N LEU A 580 4.04 -4.33 35.67
CA LEU A 580 5.10 -3.41 35.24
C LEU A 580 5.20 -3.35 33.71
N ALA A 581 5.22 -4.50 33.02
CA ALA A 581 5.30 -4.53 31.56
C ALA A 581 4.14 -3.77 30.86
N PRO A 582 2.84 -3.94 31.22
CA PRO A 582 1.78 -3.08 30.70
C PRO A 582 1.97 -1.59 30.98
N ALA A 583 2.48 -1.21 32.16
CA ALA A 583 2.78 0.19 32.46
C ALA A 583 3.83 0.76 31.50
N VAL A 584 4.96 0.04 31.34
CA VAL A 584 6.04 0.40 30.41
C VAL A 584 5.52 0.52 28.99
N LEU A 585 4.78 -0.49 28.52
CA LEU A 585 4.20 -0.50 27.17
C LEU A 585 3.31 0.72 26.92
N VAL A 586 2.43 1.07 27.85
CA VAL A 586 1.55 2.24 27.70
C VAL A 586 2.34 3.55 27.75
N GLU A 587 3.30 3.70 28.66
CA GLU A 587 4.16 4.89 28.75
C GLU A 587 4.99 5.12 27.47
N GLU A 588 5.65 4.07 26.96
CA GLU A 588 6.46 4.15 25.75
C GLU A 588 5.59 4.39 24.51
N ALA A 589 4.38 3.84 24.47
CA ALA A 589 3.44 4.08 23.38
C ALA A 589 2.95 5.53 23.43
N ALA A 590 2.65 6.05 24.62
CA ALA A 590 2.25 7.44 24.82
C ALA A 590 3.34 8.42 24.35
N ALA A 591 4.62 8.11 24.58
CA ALA A 591 5.74 8.92 24.06
C ALA A 591 5.72 9.07 22.52
N THR A 592 5.19 8.06 21.80
CA THR A 592 4.97 8.11 20.35
C THR A 592 3.62 8.73 19.99
N MET A 593 2.55 8.43 20.72
CA MET A 593 1.18 8.85 20.43
C MET A 593 0.95 10.35 20.66
N LEU A 594 1.54 10.92 21.73
CA LEU A 594 1.33 12.31 22.13
C LEU A 594 1.78 13.33 21.07
N PRO A 595 2.98 13.22 20.46
CA PRO A 595 3.41 14.12 19.38
C PRO A 595 2.48 14.14 18.17
N GLN A 596 1.74 13.05 17.91
CA GLN A 596 0.79 12.99 16.79
C GLN A 596 -0.39 13.93 16.99
N LYS A 597 -0.76 14.26 18.23
CA LYS A 597 -1.98 15.02 18.53
C LYS A 597 -3.24 14.41 17.89
N LEU A 598 -3.24 13.07 17.83
CA LEU A 598 -4.31 12.25 17.29
C LEU A 598 -4.98 11.50 18.44
N ALA A 599 -6.28 11.22 18.32
CA ALA A 599 -6.96 10.35 19.29
C ALA A 599 -6.37 8.92 19.24
N CYS A 600 -5.78 8.47 20.35
CA CYS A 600 -5.16 7.15 20.48
C CYS A 600 -5.79 6.35 21.63
N SER A 601 -5.58 5.03 21.63
CA SER A 601 -6.14 4.14 22.65
C SER A 601 -5.18 3.03 23.06
N ALA A 602 -5.21 2.66 24.33
CA ALA A 602 -4.58 1.47 24.87
C ALA A 602 -5.63 0.58 25.53
N VAL A 603 -5.56 -0.73 25.27
CA VAL A 603 -6.41 -1.74 25.88
C VAL A 603 -5.54 -2.81 26.52
N VAL A 604 -5.65 -2.96 27.84
CA VAL A 604 -4.89 -3.96 28.61
C VAL A 604 -5.79 -5.14 28.96
N THR A 605 -5.35 -6.36 28.70
CA THR A 605 -6.07 -7.56 29.11
C THR A 605 -5.76 -7.90 30.57
N THR A 606 -6.72 -7.66 31.45
CA THR A 606 -6.62 -7.99 32.87
C THR A 606 -7.22 -9.39 33.12
N SER A 607 -8.15 -9.55 34.07
CA SER A 607 -8.87 -10.79 34.33
C SER A 607 -9.98 -10.56 35.37
N VAL A 608 -11.05 -11.36 35.33
CA VAL A 608 -12.01 -11.43 36.44
C VAL A 608 -11.38 -11.84 37.77
N ASN A 609 -10.23 -12.52 37.74
CA ASN A 609 -9.46 -12.86 38.94
C ASN A 609 -8.97 -11.63 39.72
N ALA A 610 -9.04 -10.43 39.13
CA ALA A 610 -8.82 -9.17 39.84
C ALA A 610 -9.86 -8.90 40.94
N VAL A 611 -11.04 -9.51 40.85
CA VAL A 611 -12.13 -9.37 41.82
C VAL A 611 -12.65 -10.72 42.35
N VAL A 612 -12.29 -11.83 41.69
CA VAL A 612 -12.63 -13.20 42.12
C VAL A 612 -11.36 -13.96 42.52
N SER A 613 -11.17 -14.20 43.81
CA SER A 613 -10.03 -14.97 44.31
C SER A 613 -10.23 -16.47 44.14
N LYS A 614 -9.15 -17.19 43.80
CA LYS A 614 -9.16 -18.67 43.71
C LYS A 614 -8.01 -19.29 44.51
N LYS A 615 -8.21 -20.53 44.98
CA LYS A 615 -7.14 -21.27 45.65
C LYS A 615 -5.99 -21.53 44.67
N GLY A 616 -4.77 -21.13 45.04
CA GLY A 616 -3.55 -21.35 44.26
C GLY A 616 -3.25 -20.33 43.18
N SER A 617 -3.87 -19.14 43.22
CA SER A 617 -3.64 -18.06 42.25
C SER A 617 -3.25 -16.72 42.87
N SER A 618 -2.76 -16.70 44.11
CA SER A 618 -2.50 -15.45 44.85
C SER A 618 -1.64 -14.43 44.09
N ALA A 619 -0.53 -14.88 43.47
CA ALA A 619 0.33 -14.02 42.64
C ALA A 619 -0.42 -13.45 41.42
N TYR A 620 -1.17 -14.30 40.72
CA TYR A 620 -1.93 -13.89 39.54
C TYR A 620 -3.06 -12.92 39.91
N ASP A 621 -3.86 -13.26 40.92
CA ASP A 621 -5.01 -12.48 41.38
C ASP A 621 -4.56 -11.10 41.87
N ALA A 622 -3.51 -11.04 42.71
CA ALA A 622 -2.91 -9.78 43.15
C ALA A 622 -2.40 -8.94 41.97
N SER A 623 -1.69 -9.56 41.02
CA SER A 623 -1.19 -8.85 39.84
C SER A 623 -2.31 -8.31 38.95
N LYS A 624 -3.43 -9.03 38.78
CA LYS A 624 -4.56 -8.58 37.96
C LYS A 624 -5.41 -7.53 38.67
N ALA A 625 -5.52 -7.59 40.00
CA ALA A 625 -6.10 -6.49 40.80
C ALA A 625 -5.27 -5.21 40.66
N ALA A 626 -3.94 -5.31 40.77
CA ALA A 626 -3.03 -4.21 40.54
C ALA A 626 -3.13 -3.66 39.10
N ALA A 627 -3.22 -4.53 38.09
CA ALA A 627 -3.40 -4.13 36.70
C ALA A 627 -4.72 -3.36 36.47
N ASN A 628 -5.82 -3.77 37.12
CA ASN A 628 -7.09 -3.03 37.06
C ASN A 628 -6.97 -1.61 37.62
N HIS A 629 -6.21 -1.42 38.70
CA HIS A 629 -5.98 -0.08 39.24
C HIS A 629 -5.01 0.72 38.37
N LEU A 630 -3.95 0.08 37.87
CA LEU A 630 -2.99 0.67 36.93
C LEU A 630 -3.69 1.27 35.70
N VAL A 631 -4.66 0.58 35.10
CA VAL A 631 -5.44 1.08 33.97
C VAL A 631 -6.11 2.43 34.28
N ARG A 632 -6.66 2.58 35.48
CA ARG A 632 -7.28 3.84 35.93
C ARG A 632 -6.24 4.93 36.11
N SER A 633 -5.10 4.60 36.73
CA SER A 633 -3.99 5.55 36.90
C SER A 633 -3.45 6.05 35.55
N LEU A 634 -3.18 5.14 34.61
CA LEU A 634 -2.70 5.49 33.27
C LEU A 634 -3.75 6.29 32.47
N ALA A 635 -5.04 5.98 32.63
CA ALA A 635 -6.12 6.74 32.03
C ALA A 635 -6.14 8.20 32.52
N VAL A 636 -5.91 8.43 33.81
CA VAL A 636 -5.78 9.79 34.38
C VAL A 636 -4.53 10.48 33.85
N THR A 637 -3.40 9.77 33.79
CA THR A 637 -2.11 10.33 33.36
C THR A 637 -2.12 10.80 31.91
N PHE A 638 -2.70 10.03 30.99
CA PHE A 638 -2.59 10.30 29.55
C PHE A 638 -3.85 10.91 28.91
N ALA A 639 -4.92 11.09 29.69
CA ALA A 639 -6.06 11.86 29.23
C ALA A 639 -5.68 13.34 28.98
N PRO A 640 -6.32 14.01 27.99
CA PRO A 640 -7.34 13.48 27.08
C PRO A 640 -6.78 12.77 25.83
N SER A 641 -5.45 12.74 25.65
CA SER A 641 -4.81 12.34 24.39
C SER A 641 -4.83 10.84 24.12
N VAL A 642 -4.64 10.02 25.16
CA VAL A 642 -4.67 8.55 25.07
C VAL A 642 -5.70 8.01 26.04
N ARG A 643 -6.66 7.25 25.52
CA ARG A 643 -7.61 6.50 26.35
C ARG A 643 -6.97 5.20 26.81
N VAL A 644 -7.14 4.82 28.07
CA VAL A 644 -6.60 3.56 28.59
C VAL A 644 -7.74 2.79 29.24
N ASN A 645 -8.09 1.65 28.68
CA ASN A 645 -9.15 0.77 29.19
C ASN A 645 -8.63 -0.66 29.33
N ALA A 646 -9.47 -1.54 29.87
CA ALA A 646 -9.15 -2.95 29.98
C ALA A 646 -10.32 -3.85 29.60
N VAL A 647 -9.98 -5.05 29.16
CA VAL A 647 -10.90 -6.19 29.11
C VAL A 647 -10.48 -7.18 30.19
N ALA A 648 -11.45 -7.70 30.93
CA ALA A 648 -11.25 -8.69 31.99
C ALA A 648 -11.90 -10.02 31.57
N PRO A 649 -11.14 -10.94 30.95
CA PRO A 649 -11.64 -12.27 30.62
C PRO A 649 -11.83 -13.13 31.86
N ALA A 650 -12.79 -14.07 31.78
CA ALA A 650 -12.75 -15.31 32.57
C ALA A 650 -11.86 -16.36 31.88
N THR A 651 -12.22 -17.64 32.00
CA THR A 651 -11.39 -18.73 31.47
C THR A 651 -11.54 -18.84 29.96
N VAL A 652 -10.53 -18.34 29.22
CA VAL A 652 -10.41 -18.53 27.76
C VAL A 652 -9.30 -19.54 27.49
N ILE A 653 -9.67 -20.71 26.97
CA ILE A 653 -8.77 -21.86 26.83
C ILE A 653 -8.28 -22.00 25.39
N GLU A 654 -9.18 -21.81 24.43
CA GLU A 654 -8.90 -21.94 23.01
C GLU A 654 -7.70 -21.08 22.58
N GLY A 655 -6.70 -21.73 21.97
CA GLY A 655 -5.49 -21.07 21.46
C GLY A 655 -4.58 -20.45 22.51
N SER A 656 -4.84 -20.62 23.81
CA SER A 656 -4.08 -20.00 24.89
C SER A 656 -2.82 -20.79 25.25
N THR A 657 -1.66 -20.13 25.24
CA THR A 657 -0.40 -20.72 25.73
C THR A 657 -0.42 -21.01 27.23
N MET A 658 -1.35 -20.42 27.98
CA MET A 658 -1.54 -20.74 29.41
C MET A 658 -2.19 -22.11 29.62
N PHE A 659 -2.83 -22.69 28.60
CA PHE A 659 -3.52 -23.98 28.68
C PHE A 659 -2.92 -25.01 27.70
N PRO A 660 -1.64 -25.40 27.88
CA PRO A 660 -1.10 -26.50 27.08
C PRO A 660 -1.84 -27.80 27.40
N ARG A 661 -1.82 -28.76 26.46
CA ARG A 661 -2.54 -30.05 26.57
C ARG A 661 -2.41 -30.69 27.95
N GLY A 662 -1.20 -30.78 28.49
CA GLY A 662 -0.94 -31.36 29.81
C GLY A 662 -1.70 -30.66 30.95
N ARG A 663 -1.79 -29.32 30.92
CA ARG A 663 -2.57 -28.54 31.91
C ARG A 663 -4.07 -28.73 31.73
N VAL A 664 -4.55 -28.83 30.48
CA VAL A 664 -5.95 -29.12 30.16
C VAL A 664 -6.34 -30.49 30.73
N ILE A 665 -5.57 -31.53 30.44
CA ILE A 665 -5.79 -32.88 30.98
C ILE A 665 -5.74 -32.88 32.52
N ALA A 666 -4.74 -32.23 33.12
CA ALA A 666 -4.66 -32.12 34.58
C ALA A 666 -5.89 -31.42 35.18
N SER A 667 -6.43 -30.42 34.49
CA SER A 667 -7.66 -29.73 34.92
C SER A 667 -8.89 -30.60 34.76
N LEU A 668 -9.03 -31.33 33.65
CA LEU A 668 -10.11 -32.28 33.41
C LEU A 668 -10.13 -33.37 34.50
N LYS A 669 -8.96 -33.92 34.85
CA LYS A 669 -8.80 -34.88 35.97
C LYS A 669 -9.17 -34.26 37.31
N LYS A 670 -8.66 -33.05 37.61
CA LYS A 670 -8.94 -32.33 38.87
C LYS A 670 -10.44 -32.11 39.09
N TYR A 671 -11.19 -31.81 38.05
CA TYR A 671 -12.63 -31.55 38.13
C TYR A 671 -13.49 -32.79 37.84
N ALA A 672 -12.89 -33.97 37.71
CA ALA A 672 -13.57 -35.22 37.38
C ALA A 672 -14.47 -35.12 36.13
N ILE A 673 -14.02 -34.38 35.11
CA ILE A 673 -14.74 -34.20 33.85
C ILE A 673 -14.47 -35.43 32.96
N PRO A 674 -15.51 -36.14 32.46
CA PRO A 674 -15.33 -37.25 31.53
C PRO A 674 -14.57 -36.80 30.28
N HIS A 675 -13.46 -37.48 29.98
CA HIS A 675 -12.65 -37.26 28.79
C HIS A 675 -11.88 -38.54 28.43
N ASP A 676 -11.46 -38.62 27.17
CA ASP A 676 -10.56 -39.65 26.68
C ASP A 676 -9.23 -38.99 26.31
N GLU A 677 -8.11 -39.52 26.80
CA GLU A 677 -6.77 -38.96 26.54
C GLU A 677 -6.34 -39.09 25.07
N SER A 678 -7.04 -39.88 24.25
CA SER A 678 -6.86 -39.94 22.79
C SER A 678 -7.56 -38.80 22.04
N MET A 679 -8.42 -38.02 22.70
CA MET A 679 -9.10 -36.87 22.10
C MET A 679 -8.09 -35.83 21.59
N THR A 680 -8.45 -35.18 20.49
CA THR A 680 -7.68 -34.05 19.96
C THR A 680 -7.62 -32.89 20.96
N ASP A 681 -6.63 -32.02 20.82
CA ASP A 681 -6.50 -30.83 21.68
C ASP A 681 -7.78 -29.98 21.68
N ALA A 682 -8.39 -29.77 20.50
CA ALA A 682 -9.63 -29.03 20.35
C ALA A 682 -10.79 -29.64 21.14
N GLN A 683 -10.93 -30.97 21.10
CA GLN A 683 -11.98 -31.67 21.83
C GLN A 683 -11.78 -31.60 23.35
N LEU A 684 -10.54 -31.75 23.84
CA LEU A 684 -10.23 -31.61 25.28
C LEU A 684 -10.49 -30.18 25.77
N VAL A 685 -10.11 -29.19 24.97
CA VAL A 685 -10.38 -27.77 25.22
C VAL A 685 -11.88 -27.50 25.28
N GLU A 686 -12.66 -28.10 24.38
CA GLU A 686 -14.12 -27.98 24.37
C GLU A 686 -14.75 -28.56 25.65
N CYS A 687 -14.32 -29.76 26.08
CA CYS A 687 -14.79 -30.38 27.33
C CYS A 687 -14.55 -29.46 28.53
N LEU A 688 -13.33 -28.92 28.65
CA LEU A 688 -12.98 -28.04 29.77
C LEU A 688 -13.70 -26.69 29.66
N GLY A 689 -13.84 -26.15 28.44
CA GLY A 689 -14.56 -24.91 28.17
C GLY A 689 -16.03 -25.00 28.58
N ARG A 690 -16.72 -26.08 28.22
CA ARG A 690 -18.11 -26.33 28.58
C ARG A 690 -18.31 -26.42 30.10
N PHE A 691 -17.37 -27.07 30.81
CA PHE A 691 -17.42 -27.09 32.27
C PHE A 691 -17.34 -25.69 32.90
N TYR A 692 -16.46 -24.82 32.39
CA TYR A 692 -16.41 -23.45 32.87
C TYR A 692 -17.64 -22.64 32.46
N ALA A 693 -18.18 -22.87 31.27
CA ALA A 693 -19.40 -22.21 30.78
C ALA A 693 -20.58 -22.44 31.74
N GLU A 694 -20.83 -23.67 32.18
CA GLU A 694 -21.93 -24.02 33.11
C GLU A 694 -21.88 -23.29 34.46
N ARG A 695 -20.73 -22.71 34.82
CA ARG A 695 -20.54 -21.94 36.06
C ARG A 695 -20.82 -20.45 35.91
N THR A 696 -21.14 -20.01 34.70
CA THR A 696 -21.46 -18.63 34.36
C THR A 696 -22.97 -18.49 34.14
N LEU A 697 -23.54 -17.29 34.30
CA LEU A 697 -24.99 -17.11 34.18
C LEU A 697 -25.50 -17.33 32.75
N LEU A 698 -24.68 -17.04 31.73
CA LEU A 698 -25.06 -17.22 30.33
C LEU A 698 -24.87 -18.64 29.81
N LYS A 699 -24.14 -19.49 30.56
CA LYS A 699 -23.87 -20.90 30.18
C LYS A 699 -23.24 -21.07 28.80
N THR A 700 -22.46 -20.09 28.36
CA THR A 700 -21.78 -20.08 27.07
C THR A 700 -20.27 -20.17 27.24
N THR A 701 -19.61 -20.89 26.34
CA THR A 701 -18.15 -20.92 26.28
C THR A 701 -17.65 -19.56 25.80
N ILE A 702 -16.60 -19.06 26.44
CA ILE A 702 -15.96 -17.80 26.09
C ILE A 702 -14.75 -18.11 25.22
N THR A 703 -14.71 -17.50 24.04
CA THR A 703 -13.68 -17.69 23.02
C THR A 703 -12.77 -16.45 22.93
N PRO A 704 -11.59 -16.58 22.31
CA PRO A 704 -10.75 -15.43 21.96
C PRO A 704 -11.48 -14.37 21.12
N ARG A 705 -12.45 -14.79 20.28
CA ARG A 705 -13.25 -13.89 19.45
C ARG A 705 -14.10 -12.95 20.29
N ASP A 706 -14.71 -13.43 21.37
CA ASP A 706 -15.53 -12.62 22.26
C ASP A 706 -14.70 -11.50 22.91
N GLN A 707 -13.45 -11.82 23.28
CA GLN A 707 -12.50 -10.84 23.82
C GLN A 707 -12.05 -9.85 22.75
N ALA A 708 -11.73 -10.32 21.55
CA ALA A 708 -11.32 -9.48 20.43
C ALA A 708 -12.39 -8.43 20.06
N ILE A 709 -13.68 -8.80 20.09
CA ILE A 709 -14.79 -7.87 19.84
C ILE A 709 -14.80 -6.74 20.87
N ALA A 710 -14.68 -7.07 22.16
CA ALA A 710 -14.63 -6.08 23.24
C ALA A 710 -13.39 -5.20 23.17
N ILE A 711 -12.22 -5.79 22.90
CA ILE A 711 -10.96 -5.06 22.71
C ILE A 711 -11.10 -4.08 21.56
N ARG A 712 -11.64 -4.53 20.42
CA ARG A 712 -11.86 -3.68 19.24
C ARG A 712 -12.77 -2.51 19.59
N PHE A 713 -13.90 -2.75 20.26
CA PHE A 713 -14.79 -1.67 20.69
C PHE A 713 -14.08 -0.63 21.58
N LEU A 714 -13.30 -1.08 22.56
CA LEU A 714 -12.57 -0.19 23.48
C LEU A 714 -11.40 0.54 22.80
N ALA A 715 -10.76 -0.07 21.81
CA ALA A 715 -9.68 0.56 21.04
C ALA A 715 -10.22 1.55 20.00
N GLY A 716 -11.35 1.21 19.37
CA GLY A 716 -11.95 1.94 18.26
C GLY A 716 -12.66 3.24 18.63
N PRO A 717 -13.09 4.01 17.62
CA PRO A 717 -13.71 5.32 17.79
C PRO A 717 -15.06 5.29 18.52
N GLU A 718 -15.75 4.14 18.54
CA GLU A 718 -17.06 3.96 19.18
C GLU A 718 -17.02 4.16 20.71
N SER A 719 -15.85 3.97 21.32
CA SER A 719 -15.62 4.21 22.76
C SER A 719 -14.85 5.51 23.03
N SER A 720 -14.84 6.45 22.08
CA SER A 720 -14.09 7.73 22.17
C SER A 720 -14.38 8.57 23.42
N ARG A 721 -15.49 8.31 24.13
CA ARG A 721 -15.88 8.98 25.38
C ARG A 721 -15.62 8.15 26.64
N THR A 722 -14.87 7.06 26.52
CA THR A 722 -14.64 6.08 27.60
C THR A 722 -13.14 5.86 27.84
N THR A 723 -12.69 6.07 29.07
CA THR A 723 -11.33 5.78 29.56
C THR A 723 -11.39 5.32 31.03
N GLY A 724 -10.40 4.56 31.49
CA GLY A 724 -10.29 4.03 32.85
C GLY A 724 -11.25 2.89 33.18
N GLN A 725 -11.96 2.34 32.19
CA GLN A 725 -12.95 1.28 32.39
C GLN A 725 -12.35 -0.11 32.27
N VAL A 726 -12.93 -1.07 33.00
CA VAL A 726 -12.63 -2.49 32.89
C VAL A 726 -13.89 -3.21 32.44
N LEU A 727 -13.90 -3.72 31.21
CA LEU A 727 -15.05 -4.43 30.64
C LEU A 727 -14.92 -5.93 30.89
N HIS A 728 -15.88 -6.52 31.57
CA HIS A 728 -15.91 -7.96 31.82
C HIS A 728 -16.50 -8.69 30.62
N VAL A 729 -15.79 -9.70 30.12
CA VAL A 729 -16.27 -10.60 29.06
C VAL A 729 -16.07 -12.02 29.56
N ASP A 730 -17.02 -12.46 30.38
CA ASP A 730 -16.84 -13.54 31.34
C ASP A 730 -18.01 -14.52 31.44
N GLY A 731 -18.96 -14.46 30.49
CA GLY A 731 -20.21 -15.25 30.55
C GLY A 731 -21.15 -14.81 31.68
N CYS A 732 -20.88 -13.65 32.29
CA CYS A 732 -21.52 -13.14 33.50
C CYS A 732 -21.24 -14.03 34.71
N LEU A 733 -19.98 -14.07 35.17
CA LEU A 733 -19.63 -14.74 36.41
C LEU A 733 -20.14 -13.89 37.59
N ALA A 734 -21.15 -14.37 38.32
CA ALA A 734 -21.83 -13.60 39.36
C ALA A 734 -20.86 -13.07 40.46
N ASP A 735 -19.85 -13.88 40.82
CA ASP A 735 -18.83 -13.50 41.79
C ASP A 735 -17.95 -12.32 41.32
N ALA A 736 -17.91 -12.06 40.01
CA ALA A 736 -17.11 -10.99 39.41
C ALA A 736 -17.87 -9.65 39.29
N PHE A 737 -19.11 -9.55 39.78
CA PHE A 737 -19.86 -8.30 39.73
C PHE A 737 -19.20 -7.23 40.60
N VAL A 738 -18.65 -6.21 39.93
CA VAL A 738 -18.08 -5.03 40.58
C VAL A 738 -19.20 -4.22 41.24
N ARG A 739 -18.97 -3.76 42.48
CA ARG A 739 -19.91 -2.94 43.26
C ARG A 739 -19.36 -1.55 43.48
#